data_AF-A0A915MZ19-F1
#
_entry.id   AF-A0A915MZ19-F1
#
_cell.length_a   1.000
_cell.length_b   1.000
_cell.length_c   1.000
_cell.angle_alpha   90.00
_cell.angle_beta   90.00
_cell.angle_gamma   90.00
#
_symmetry.space_group_name_H-M   'P 1'
#
loop_
_entity.id
_entity.type
_entity.pdbx_description
1 polymer ?
#
loop_
_entity_poly.entity_id
_entity_poly.type
_entity_poly.pdbx_seq_one_letter_code
_entity_poly.pdbx_strand_id
1 'polypeptide(L)'
;MTETKEINIATTPFGNPSDVLLEGNINGVSCVILSRHGRSHYISPTNVNYRANIWALKTAGVSVIIAVTACGSLREELAPGHFAILDSFIDRLVVLAKELGIPYASLAAVTDYDCWKDKIEEEPVKIVYVFKDIRNFIRLTNENFNTFHKVSSLDANWTQTSFLAETSEFVANTISNGNLFWNFVEECLDEKYLNLELDNDQQEFNLALKIAENLLPDGQSGISLLRLSLSLRLYSARIQLHRQIANGLLPKLKEKECSDDSPFYEIHGIVSCKYSEIDKLLEKANESPIYSVDHLYPINLPEANTSLIVLYANIARPKLFQQFHKEFVKMSSKGLIKYVFRHFDKKVTSTPLVSLSGYGVELAVKSTEYKALDDLALVNNEKENNGEQSDLNDLEILTPLEKHELEDIGFQAAQHIMNNSPENVISSLIDLSQNFPYKSRSLTKIKVSQSFREEILFNQHHWNKELELSEGESALWINGINIGHDLDSIDLFHLFETLRQEHLLANYFKQIGYKREYLNILQTIDLSEDKSNTWALDFRDGDPHWINNLDKDQQYSDWGNSVRLLLQPYFPGMIRPIARNLFSLVCILNPSLPSSRDLLKTAFSLYMHQVPLRIGFIFVIDDTPSLDGKSNVEVAIYNIFEFIKEKKGILKAVHFILKIHEELSSPIEVSEVHKFFKAHFQDSDLDKIFGINSDYSKNLSTGINFYRRSGLKKLPTVLVNGIPLDNSALESSDRIEDGILFSIMRQTSSLQRAVMDGSLTDKENILNWVMSRPDVLPRLNPRLIGNNDEDNNERKTLQPFISTSNDDILCEDNTLLEKMSYQNRYNCLIKERFYLVRSDEMLDESIHWFTVWLVADLNSVKGQQLLRDALKALKKSNYMQLTLIYNGPEIKKNSWTIAHICEAILTSLSSAPAKRALNKLIGLEEIEKISKEIFNEKSVENLLKEIGGHGINIDPILAELKNGNVEKRLALQSA
;
A
#
# COMPACT_ATOMS: atom_id res chain seq x y z
N MET A 1 45.18 -7.16 48.96
CA MET A 1 46.14 -7.77 48.02
C MET A 1 47.34 -8.22 48.84
N THR A 2 47.74 -9.49 48.73
CA THR A 2 48.91 -10.07 49.42
C THR A 2 50.08 -10.16 48.45
N GLU A 3 51.32 -10.03 48.94
CA GLU A 3 52.55 -10.11 48.12
C GLU A 3 52.64 -9.05 47.01
N THR A 4 52.33 -7.79 47.33
CA THR A 4 52.35 -6.71 46.35
C THR A 4 53.78 -6.36 45.89
N LYS A 5 54.01 -6.39 44.58
CA LYS A 5 55.25 -6.00 43.93
C LYS A 5 54.97 -4.90 42.90
N GLU A 6 55.80 -3.87 42.89
CA GLU A 6 55.74 -2.81 41.87
C GLU A 6 56.51 -3.23 40.62
N ILE A 7 55.85 -3.15 39.46
CA ILE A 7 56.42 -3.39 38.14
C ILE A 7 56.47 -2.06 37.40
N ASN A 8 57.68 -1.59 37.15
CA ASN A 8 57.90 -0.36 36.40
C ASN A 8 58.11 -0.68 34.91
N ILE A 9 57.14 -0.34 34.07
CA ILE A 9 57.24 -0.49 32.61
C ILE A 9 57.63 0.87 32.04
N ALA A 10 58.94 1.10 31.93
CA ALA A 10 59.52 2.42 31.63
C ALA A 10 59.34 2.89 30.18
N THR A 11 58.93 2.03 29.25
CA THR A 11 58.73 2.41 27.84
C THR A 11 57.63 1.58 27.18
N THR A 12 56.46 2.19 26.93
CA THR A 12 55.52 1.68 25.93
C THR A 12 55.72 2.44 24.61
N PRO A 13 55.33 1.88 23.45
CA PRO A 13 55.39 2.59 22.17
C PRO A 13 54.58 3.89 22.13
N PHE A 14 53.68 4.10 23.09
CA PHE A 14 52.76 5.23 23.14
C PHE A 14 53.08 6.21 24.28
N GLY A 15 54.24 6.07 24.93
CA GLY A 15 54.66 6.91 26.07
C GLY A 15 54.59 6.19 27.41
N ASN A 16 54.58 6.95 28.50
CA ASN A 16 54.55 6.40 29.86
C ASN A 16 53.12 6.01 30.26
N PRO A 17 52.92 4.87 30.96
CA PRO A 17 51.64 4.57 31.60
C PRO A 17 51.35 5.59 32.71
N SER A 18 50.08 5.69 33.10
CA SER A 18 49.60 6.66 34.09
C SER A 18 50.18 6.45 35.50
N ASP A 19 50.63 5.24 35.80
CA ASP A 19 51.33 4.89 37.03
C ASP A 19 52.12 3.59 36.87
N VAL A 20 52.88 3.23 37.91
CA VAL A 20 53.53 1.93 38.08
C VAL A 20 52.46 0.85 38.26
N LEU A 21 52.66 -0.32 37.65
CA LEU A 21 51.77 -1.46 37.81
C LEU A 21 52.01 -2.14 39.16
N LEU A 22 50.94 -2.51 39.84
CA LEU A 22 51.00 -3.31 41.06
C LEU A 22 50.60 -4.74 40.78
N GLU A 23 51.55 -5.66 40.87
CA GLU A 23 51.30 -7.10 40.80
C GLU A 23 51.14 -7.68 42.20
N GLY A 24 50.30 -8.69 42.35
CA GLY A 24 50.11 -9.39 43.61
C GLY A 24 48.91 -10.32 43.56
N ASN A 25 48.60 -10.94 44.70
CA ASN A 25 47.57 -11.97 44.76
C ASN A 25 46.32 -11.47 45.50
N ILE A 26 45.14 -11.73 44.94
CA ILE A 26 43.85 -11.52 45.59
C ILE A 26 43.14 -12.88 45.65
N ASN A 27 43.04 -13.45 46.87
CA ASN A 27 42.30 -14.69 47.12
C ASN A 27 42.70 -15.90 46.26
N GLY A 28 43.96 -15.98 45.82
CA GLY A 28 44.49 -17.05 44.97
C GLY A 28 44.57 -16.69 43.48
N VAL A 29 44.07 -15.53 43.07
CA VAL A 29 44.12 -15.03 41.68
C VAL A 29 45.24 -13.99 41.55
N SER A 30 46.12 -14.19 40.57
CA SER A 30 47.14 -13.18 40.22
C SER A 30 46.45 -11.96 39.61
N CYS A 31 46.70 -10.78 40.17
CA CYS A 31 46.08 -9.53 39.74
C CYS A 31 47.15 -8.45 39.52
N VAL A 32 46.93 -7.65 38.47
CA VAL A 32 47.72 -6.46 38.18
C VAL A 32 46.79 -5.25 38.26
N ILE A 33 47.18 -4.23 39.04
CA ILE A 33 46.41 -3.00 39.23
C ILE A 33 47.16 -1.83 38.61
N LEU A 34 46.43 -1.04 37.83
CA LEU A 34 46.89 0.24 37.27
C LEU A 34 45.93 1.36 37.69
N SER A 35 46.45 2.43 38.29
CA SER A 35 45.66 3.62 38.58
C SER A 35 45.57 4.49 37.33
N ARG A 36 44.42 4.48 36.65
CA ARG A 36 44.26 5.20 35.36
C ARG A 36 44.46 6.72 35.45
N HIS A 37 44.23 7.34 36.61
CA HIS A 37 44.45 8.77 36.85
C HIS A 37 45.75 9.05 37.63
N GLY A 38 46.62 8.04 37.76
CA GLY A 38 47.66 8.01 38.77
C GLY A 38 47.11 7.78 40.18
N ARG A 39 47.91 7.24 41.09
CA ARG A 39 47.53 6.92 42.48
C ARG A 39 47.05 8.13 43.27
N SER A 40 47.48 9.33 42.89
CA SER A 40 47.04 10.60 43.51
C SER A 40 45.95 11.32 42.72
N HIS A 41 45.36 10.70 41.69
CA HIS A 41 44.34 11.30 40.82
C HIS A 41 44.76 12.63 40.18
N TYR A 42 46.06 12.78 39.85
CA TYR A 42 46.60 14.02 39.29
C TYR A 42 46.38 14.13 37.78
N ILE A 43 46.05 13.03 37.09
CA ILE A 43 45.78 12.99 35.65
C ILE A 43 44.26 13.10 35.43
N SER A 44 43.81 14.19 34.81
CA SER A 44 42.40 14.35 34.44
C SER A 44 41.94 13.25 33.47
N PRO A 45 40.65 12.89 33.42
CA PRO A 45 40.15 11.87 32.49
C PRO A 45 40.54 12.10 31.03
N THR A 46 40.54 13.34 30.57
CA THR A 46 40.94 13.71 29.21
C THR A 46 42.42 13.44 28.92
N ASN A 47 43.28 13.54 29.93
CA ASN A 47 44.75 13.46 29.78
C ASN A 47 45.31 12.06 30.08
N VAL A 48 44.44 11.07 30.29
CA VAL A 48 44.88 9.68 30.51
C VAL A 48 45.43 9.10 29.21
N ASN A 49 46.69 8.66 29.24
CA ASN A 49 47.29 7.94 28.12
C ASN A 49 46.77 6.49 28.05
N TYR A 50 45.56 6.31 27.51
CA TYR A 50 44.87 5.03 27.44
C TYR A 50 45.65 3.96 26.65
N ARG A 51 46.36 4.36 25.58
CA ARG A 51 47.18 3.44 24.76
C ARG A 51 48.37 2.91 25.54
N ALA A 52 49.09 3.77 26.26
CA ALA A 52 50.20 3.35 27.12
C ALA A 52 49.71 2.43 28.26
N ASN A 53 48.57 2.75 28.88
CA ASN A 53 47.99 1.94 29.96
C ASN A 53 47.63 0.52 29.51
N ILE A 54 46.89 0.38 28.42
CA ILE A 54 46.50 -0.93 27.89
C ILE A 54 47.73 -1.72 27.42
N TRP A 55 48.69 -1.05 26.78
CA TRP A 55 49.93 -1.70 26.36
C TRP A 55 50.76 -2.22 27.55
N ALA A 56 50.84 -1.42 28.62
CA ALA A 56 51.53 -1.82 29.85
C ALA A 56 50.88 -3.06 30.48
N LEU A 57 49.54 -3.11 30.54
CA LEU A 57 48.79 -4.28 31.02
C LEU A 57 49.03 -5.52 30.14
N LYS A 58 49.03 -5.37 28.81
CA LYS A 58 49.36 -6.46 27.88
C LYS A 58 50.78 -6.99 28.09
N THR A 59 51.74 -6.09 28.25
CA THR A 59 53.15 -6.44 28.47
C THR A 59 53.35 -7.16 29.81
N ALA A 60 52.55 -6.82 30.82
CA ALA A 60 52.52 -7.51 32.11
C ALA A 60 51.83 -8.89 32.06
N GLY A 61 51.33 -9.34 30.90
CA GLY A 61 50.71 -10.65 30.73
C GLY A 61 49.26 -10.73 31.22
N VAL A 62 48.58 -9.60 31.36
CA VAL A 62 47.16 -9.56 31.77
C VAL A 62 46.30 -10.20 30.69
N SER A 63 45.51 -11.21 31.08
CA SER A 63 44.61 -11.94 30.19
C SER A 63 43.19 -11.38 30.13
N VAL A 64 42.76 -10.63 31.15
CA VAL A 64 41.43 -10.01 31.26
C VAL A 64 41.55 -8.67 31.96
N ILE A 65 40.90 -7.63 31.44
CA ILE A 65 40.87 -6.30 32.05
C ILE A 65 39.50 -6.04 32.65
N ILE A 66 39.50 -5.60 33.90
CA ILE A 66 38.30 -5.16 34.63
C ILE A 66 38.52 -3.70 35.00
N ALA A 67 37.73 -2.81 34.41
CA ALA A 67 37.78 -1.39 34.74
C ALA A 67 36.66 -1.04 35.71
N VAL A 68 37.01 -0.36 36.80
CA VAL A 68 36.05 0.08 37.82
C VAL A 68 35.90 1.59 37.76
N THR A 69 34.67 2.04 37.53
CA THR A 69 34.25 3.45 37.46
C THR A 69 33.40 3.79 38.66
N ALA A 70 33.62 4.95 39.28
CA ALA A 70 32.75 5.46 40.32
C ALA A 70 31.62 6.27 39.68
N CYS A 71 30.37 6.00 40.04
CA CYS A 71 29.21 6.72 39.54
C CYS A 71 28.15 6.89 40.64
N GLY A 72 27.26 7.87 40.47
CA GLY A 72 26.05 8.00 41.28
C GLY A 72 24.93 7.08 40.78
N SER A 73 23.98 6.72 41.64
CA SER A 73 22.79 5.97 41.23
C SER A 73 21.59 6.89 41.04
N LEU A 74 20.80 6.65 39.98
CA LEU A 74 19.47 7.25 39.80
C LEU A 74 18.34 6.40 40.39
N ARG A 75 18.67 5.23 40.97
CA ARG A 75 17.71 4.27 41.54
C ARG A 75 18.01 4.06 43.01
N GLU A 76 16.98 4.21 43.84
CA GLU A 76 17.07 4.07 45.30
C GLU A 76 17.55 2.67 45.75
N GLU A 77 17.25 1.63 44.97
CA GLU A 77 17.65 0.23 45.26
C GLU A 77 19.17 -0.01 45.12
N LEU A 78 19.91 0.89 44.47
CA LEU A 78 21.36 0.81 44.28
C LEU A 78 22.05 1.82 45.19
N ALA A 79 22.45 1.36 46.39
CA ALA A 79 23.07 2.19 47.42
C ALA A 79 24.61 2.27 47.27
N PRO A 80 25.26 3.31 47.85
CA PRO A 80 26.71 3.42 47.91
C PRO A 80 27.39 2.12 48.41
N GLY A 81 28.39 1.66 47.68
CA GLY A 81 29.07 0.38 47.92
C GLY A 81 28.52 -0.80 47.10
N HIS A 82 27.39 -0.65 46.40
CA HIS A 82 26.95 -1.62 45.41
C HIS A 82 27.81 -1.55 44.14
N PHE A 83 27.98 -2.71 43.49
CA PHE A 83 28.62 -2.84 42.18
C PHE A 83 27.59 -3.26 41.14
N ALA A 84 27.54 -2.52 40.03
CA ALA A 84 26.73 -2.83 38.87
C ALA A 84 27.63 -3.22 37.69
N ILE A 85 27.27 -4.32 37.01
CA ILE A 85 27.86 -4.68 35.71
C ILE A 85 27.11 -3.87 34.66
N LEU A 86 27.83 -3.10 33.87
CA LEU A 86 27.24 -2.28 32.82
C LEU A 86 27.10 -3.13 31.56
N ASP A 87 25.87 -3.25 31.06
CA ASP A 87 25.54 -3.86 29.77
C ASP A 87 25.78 -2.89 28.61
N SER A 88 25.50 -1.60 28.82
CA SER A 88 25.73 -0.51 27.86
C SER A 88 26.56 0.62 28.47
N PHE A 89 27.76 0.86 27.95
CA PHE A 89 28.64 1.94 28.42
C PHE A 89 29.56 2.43 27.31
N ILE A 90 30.05 3.67 27.45
CA ILE A 90 31.03 4.27 26.54
C ILE A 90 32.34 4.43 27.30
N ASP A 91 33.37 3.68 26.90
CA ASP A 91 34.72 3.79 27.45
C ASP A 91 35.74 3.59 26.32
N ARG A 92 36.65 4.55 26.16
CA ARG A 92 37.69 4.54 25.12
C ARG A 92 38.67 3.38 25.30
N LEU A 93 38.82 2.85 26.52
CA LEU A 93 39.68 1.70 26.82
C LEU A 93 39.16 0.39 26.19
N VAL A 94 37.86 0.25 25.97
CA VAL A 94 37.25 -0.97 25.39
C VAL A 94 37.74 -1.20 23.97
N VAL A 95 37.76 -0.14 23.16
CA VAL A 95 38.18 -0.20 21.76
C VAL A 95 39.63 -0.68 21.67
N LEU A 96 40.51 -0.10 22.50
CA LEU A 96 41.94 -0.45 22.55
C LEU A 96 42.20 -1.87 23.06
N ALA A 97 41.45 -2.32 24.08
CA ALA A 97 41.55 -3.70 24.58
C ALA A 97 41.12 -4.71 23.51
N LYS A 98 40.05 -4.40 22.75
CA LYS A 98 39.54 -5.22 21.65
C LYS A 98 40.56 -5.36 20.51
N GLU A 99 41.21 -4.26 20.11
CA GLU A 99 42.28 -4.30 19.10
C GLU A 99 43.43 -5.24 19.48
N LEU A 100 43.70 -5.39 20.78
CA LEU A 100 44.76 -6.24 21.30
C LEU A 100 44.31 -7.66 21.65
N GLY A 101 43.02 -7.99 21.45
CA GLY A 101 42.43 -9.29 21.75
C GLY A 101 42.28 -9.59 23.24
N ILE A 102 42.24 -8.57 24.10
CA ILE A 102 42.11 -8.72 25.55
C ILE A 102 40.65 -8.48 25.94
N PRO A 103 39.95 -9.48 26.54
CA PRO A 103 38.62 -9.30 27.09
C PRO A 103 38.57 -8.14 28.09
N TYR A 104 37.54 -7.29 27.97
CA TYR A 104 37.35 -6.09 28.80
C TYR A 104 35.94 -6.08 29.40
N ALA A 105 35.84 -5.87 30.71
CA ALA A 105 34.57 -5.67 31.42
C ALA A 105 34.62 -4.35 32.20
N SER A 106 33.52 -3.59 32.15
CA SER A 106 33.35 -2.36 32.95
C SER A 106 32.40 -2.58 34.11
N LEU A 107 32.80 -2.06 35.27
CA LEU A 107 32.06 -2.07 36.52
C LEU A 107 31.77 -0.63 36.94
N ALA A 108 30.54 -0.41 37.39
CA ALA A 108 30.12 0.79 38.08
C ALA A 108 30.10 0.52 39.59
N ALA A 109 30.92 1.25 40.35
CA ALA A 109 30.86 1.33 41.80
C ALA A 109 29.94 2.50 42.16
N VAL A 110 28.83 2.21 42.81
CA VAL A 110 27.90 3.24 43.27
C VAL A 110 28.56 4.00 44.42
N THR A 111 28.61 5.31 44.27
CA THR A 111 29.21 6.26 45.22
C THR A 111 28.16 7.28 45.66
N ASP A 112 28.51 8.09 46.65
CA ASP A 112 27.72 9.09 47.37
C ASP A 112 27.08 10.21 46.53
N TYR A 113 27.19 10.17 45.20
CA TYR A 113 26.58 11.11 44.25
C TYR A 113 25.16 10.69 43.86
N ASP A 114 24.27 10.52 44.84
CA ASP A 114 22.87 10.23 44.60
C ASP A 114 22.06 11.54 44.49
N CYS A 115 21.69 11.94 43.27
CA CYS A 115 20.99 13.20 42.99
C CYS A 115 19.55 13.29 43.56
N TRP A 116 19.11 12.28 44.31
CA TRP A 116 17.78 12.17 44.93
C TRP A 116 17.81 12.29 46.47
N LYS A 117 18.98 12.42 47.11
CA LYS A 117 19.10 12.64 48.57
C LYS A 117 19.31 14.12 48.92
N ASP A 118 18.49 14.64 49.84
CA ASP A 118 18.56 16.03 50.34
C ASP A 118 19.60 16.26 51.46
N LYS A 119 20.24 15.21 51.99
CA LYS A 119 21.26 15.32 53.07
C LYS A 119 22.41 14.33 52.90
N ILE A 120 23.63 14.86 53.01
CA ILE A 120 24.90 14.12 52.98
C ILE A 120 25.28 13.79 54.44
N GLU A 121 24.95 12.59 54.91
CA GLU A 121 25.39 12.06 56.22
C GLU A 121 25.91 10.61 56.08
N GLU A 122 26.83 10.35 55.15
CA GLU A 122 27.56 9.07 55.12
C GLU A 122 29.06 9.29 54.89
N GLU A 123 29.89 8.45 55.52
CA GLU A 123 31.34 8.48 55.33
C GLU A 123 31.71 8.10 53.88
N PRO A 124 32.69 8.79 53.25
CA PRO A 124 33.09 8.49 51.88
C PRO A 124 33.56 7.04 51.73
N VAL A 125 33.09 6.39 50.66
CA VAL A 125 33.40 4.98 50.37
C VAL A 125 34.91 4.81 50.18
N LYS A 126 35.57 4.14 51.14
CA LYS A 126 37.01 3.84 51.06
C LYS A 126 37.26 2.75 50.01
N ILE A 127 38.33 2.91 49.22
CA ILE A 127 38.82 1.94 48.22
C ILE A 127 38.92 0.49 48.74
N VAL A 128 39.09 0.29 50.05
CA VAL A 128 39.15 -1.03 50.69
C VAL A 128 37.84 -1.83 50.56
N TYR A 129 36.68 -1.17 50.48
CA TYR A 129 35.38 -1.83 50.28
C TYR A 129 35.25 -2.45 48.88
N VAL A 130 35.87 -1.84 47.87
CA VAL A 130 35.91 -2.33 46.47
C VAL A 130 36.52 -3.73 46.37
N PHE A 131 37.45 -4.08 47.27
CA PHE A 131 38.19 -5.34 47.20
C PHE A 131 37.48 -6.54 47.83
N LYS A 132 36.45 -6.32 48.67
CA LYS A 132 35.80 -7.41 49.41
C LYS A 132 34.85 -8.23 48.54
N ASP A 133 34.28 -7.63 47.48
CA ASP A 133 33.23 -8.22 46.64
C ASP A 133 33.69 -8.80 45.29
N ILE A 134 34.98 -8.64 44.94
CA ILE A 134 35.59 -9.17 43.69
C ILE A 134 35.43 -10.70 43.55
N ARG A 135 35.28 -11.44 44.66
CA ARG A 135 35.16 -12.91 44.66
C ARG A 135 33.82 -13.41 44.09
N ASN A 136 32.73 -12.70 44.33
CA ASN A 136 31.42 -13.02 43.73
C ASN A 136 31.40 -12.66 42.24
N PHE A 137 32.13 -11.60 41.87
CA PHE A 137 32.25 -11.12 40.50
C PHE A 137 33.03 -12.07 39.58
N ILE A 138 34.20 -12.57 40.00
CA ILE A 138 34.99 -13.54 39.20
C ILE A 138 34.18 -14.81 38.90
N ARG A 139 33.31 -15.21 39.83
CA ARG A 139 32.39 -16.35 39.66
C ARG A 139 31.32 -16.07 38.59
N LEU A 140 30.72 -14.88 38.61
CA LEU A 140 29.70 -14.43 37.66
C LEU A 140 30.27 -14.14 36.25
N THR A 141 31.48 -13.61 36.15
CA THR A 141 32.12 -13.34 34.85
C THR A 141 32.45 -14.63 34.10
N ASN A 142 32.93 -15.66 34.79
CA ASN A 142 33.27 -16.94 34.15
C ASN A 142 32.04 -17.68 33.57
N GLU A 143 30.83 -17.39 34.05
CA GLU A 143 29.59 -18.03 33.60
C GLU A 143 28.92 -17.28 32.41
N ASN A 144 29.22 -15.99 32.17
CA ASN A 144 28.44 -15.12 31.25
C ASN A 144 29.23 -14.41 30.13
N PHE A 145 30.45 -14.85 29.82
CA PHE A 145 31.36 -14.19 28.86
C PHE A 145 30.82 -13.98 27.42
N ASN A 146 29.75 -14.66 27.01
CA ASN A 146 29.19 -14.57 25.64
C ASN A 146 28.28 -13.35 25.39
N THR A 147 28.14 -12.41 26.34
CA THR A 147 27.12 -11.35 26.27
C THR A 147 27.62 -9.95 25.89
N PHE A 148 28.89 -9.76 25.55
CA PHE A 148 29.42 -8.43 25.24
C PHE A 148 29.62 -8.21 23.73
N HIS A 149 28.66 -7.49 23.12
CA HIS A 149 28.85 -6.34 22.23
C HIS A 149 27.54 -6.03 21.45
N LYS A 150 26.68 -5.17 22.00
CA LYS A 150 25.61 -4.47 21.27
C LYS A 150 25.64 -3.01 21.73
N VAL A 151 26.08 -2.08 20.87
CA VAL A 151 26.09 -0.63 21.18
C VAL A 151 24.66 -0.07 21.16
N SER A 152 23.83 -0.62 20.27
CA SER A 152 22.38 -0.44 20.22
C SER A 152 21.80 -1.60 19.41
N SER A 153 20.76 -2.26 19.92
CA SER A 153 20.00 -3.22 19.12
C SER A 153 18.52 -2.99 19.32
N LEU A 154 17.78 -2.99 18.22
CA LEU A 154 16.33 -3.04 18.26
C LEU A 154 15.90 -4.50 18.13
N ASP A 155 15.23 -5.01 19.17
CA ASP A 155 14.68 -6.36 19.17
C ASP A 155 13.15 -6.27 19.20
N ALA A 156 12.46 -7.18 18.51
CA ALA A 156 11.01 -7.27 18.49
C ALA A 156 10.47 -7.76 19.85
N ASN A 157 9.18 -7.56 20.11
CA ASN A 157 8.52 -8.12 21.30
C ASN A 157 8.19 -9.63 21.16
N TRP A 158 8.55 -10.25 20.03
CA TRP A 158 8.41 -11.69 19.80
C TRP A 158 9.76 -12.38 19.59
N THR A 159 9.75 -13.65 19.95
CA THR A 159 10.82 -14.64 19.85
C THR A 159 11.10 -15.06 18.42
N GLN A 160 12.30 -15.60 18.19
CA GLN A 160 12.77 -16.03 16.88
C GLN A 160 11.78 -16.88 16.07
N THR A 161 11.69 -16.55 14.78
CA THR A 161 10.86 -17.21 13.77
C THR A 161 11.73 -18.12 12.88
N SER A 162 11.15 -19.21 12.40
CA SER A 162 11.81 -20.17 11.50
C SER A 162 12.05 -19.52 10.13
N PHE A 163 13.26 -19.65 9.60
CA PHE A 163 13.59 -19.13 8.27
C PHE A 163 12.84 -19.86 7.15
N LEU A 164 12.56 -21.16 7.32
CA LEU A 164 11.73 -21.92 6.38
C LEU A 164 10.30 -21.38 6.32
N ALA A 165 9.73 -21.03 7.48
CA ALA A 165 8.38 -20.44 7.56
C ALA A 165 8.32 -19.02 6.96
N GLU A 166 9.33 -18.18 7.23
CA GLU A 166 9.41 -16.86 6.59
C GLU A 166 9.58 -16.98 5.07
N THR A 167 10.34 -17.98 4.60
CA THR A 167 10.56 -18.22 3.17
C THR A 167 9.30 -18.72 2.48
N SER A 168 8.50 -19.60 3.11
CA SER A 168 7.23 -20.03 2.53
C SER A 168 6.28 -18.86 2.30
N GLU A 169 6.23 -17.90 3.22
CA GLU A 169 5.41 -16.69 3.07
C GLU A 169 5.94 -15.73 2.00
N PHE A 170 7.27 -15.60 1.87
CA PHE A 170 7.87 -14.86 0.77
C PHE A 170 7.49 -15.48 -0.59
N VAL A 171 7.68 -16.79 -0.74
CA VAL A 171 7.38 -17.51 -2.00
C VAL A 171 5.89 -17.48 -2.34
N ALA A 172 5.01 -17.45 -1.34
CA ALA A 172 3.57 -17.27 -1.57
C ALA A 172 3.24 -15.92 -2.19
N ASN A 173 4.01 -14.89 -1.85
CA ASN A 173 3.77 -13.51 -2.29
C ASN A 173 4.54 -13.14 -3.57
N THR A 174 5.61 -13.85 -3.95
CA THR A 174 6.43 -13.50 -5.11
C THR A 174 5.67 -13.59 -6.42
N ILE A 175 4.77 -14.55 -6.60
CA ILE A 175 3.94 -14.67 -7.79
C ILE A 175 2.51 -14.83 -7.32
N SER A 176 1.55 -14.29 -8.07
CA SER A 176 0.09 -14.41 -7.86
C SER A 176 -0.45 -15.86 -7.88
N ASN A 177 0.41 -16.86 -7.69
CA ASN A 177 0.10 -18.28 -7.57
C ASN A 177 0.08 -18.69 -6.10
N GLY A 178 -1.11 -18.82 -5.51
CA GLY A 178 -1.25 -19.48 -4.20
C GLY A 178 -0.75 -20.94 -4.18
N ASN A 179 -0.48 -21.55 -5.35
CA ASN A 179 0.10 -22.89 -5.46
C ASN A 179 1.59 -22.95 -5.10
N LEU A 180 2.36 -21.86 -5.26
CA LEU A 180 3.80 -21.91 -4.99
C LEU A 180 4.10 -22.10 -3.50
N PHE A 181 3.25 -21.57 -2.62
CA PHE A 181 3.29 -21.85 -1.20
C PHE A 181 3.23 -23.36 -0.94
N TRP A 182 2.23 -24.03 -1.51
CA TRP A 182 2.04 -25.48 -1.33
C TRP A 182 3.15 -26.30 -2.00
N ASN A 183 3.65 -25.89 -3.17
CA ASN A 183 4.80 -26.54 -3.81
C ASN A 183 6.06 -26.43 -2.93
N PHE A 184 6.27 -25.29 -2.26
CA PHE A 184 7.37 -25.11 -1.31
C PHE A 184 7.21 -26.01 -0.09
N VAL A 185 5.99 -26.10 0.45
CA VAL A 185 5.66 -27.00 1.56
C VAL A 185 5.91 -28.46 1.17
N GLU A 186 5.49 -28.87 -0.03
CA GLU A 186 5.70 -30.23 -0.54
C GLU A 186 7.19 -30.55 -0.74
N GLU A 187 7.99 -29.62 -1.28
CA GLU A 187 9.45 -29.79 -1.39
C GLU A 187 10.13 -29.88 -0.02
N CYS A 188 9.70 -29.11 0.97
CA CYS A 188 10.20 -29.24 2.34
C CYS A 188 9.91 -30.62 2.95
N LEU A 189 8.89 -31.33 2.43
CA LEU A 189 8.48 -32.66 2.86
C LEU A 189 9.11 -33.79 2.04
N ASP A 190 9.99 -33.51 1.07
CA ASP A 190 10.70 -34.53 0.29
C ASP A 190 11.67 -35.32 1.20
N GLU A 191 11.81 -36.63 0.93
CA GLU A 191 12.67 -37.54 1.70
C GLU A 191 14.13 -37.09 1.73
N LYS A 192 14.55 -36.31 0.72
CA LYS A 192 15.89 -35.71 0.62
C LYS A 192 16.21 -34.78 1.80
N TYR A 193 15.23 -34.04 2.29
CA TYR A 193 15.41 -33.01 3.31
C TYR A 193 14.92 -33.45 4.70
N LEU A 194 14.05 -34.46 4.77
CA LEU A 194 13.43 -34.97 6.00
C LEU A 194 14.41 -35.56 7.04
N ASN A 195 15.58 -35.99 6.58
CA ASN A 195 16.61 -36.63 7.40
C ASN A 195 17.73 -35.69 7.86
N LEU A 196 17.68 -34.42 7.46
CA LEU A 196 18.64 -33.41 7.91
C LEU A 196 18.20 -32.91 9.30
N GLU A 197 19.04 -33.14 10.31
CA GLU A 197 18.88 -32.49 11.61
C GLU A 197 19.31 -31.03 11.48
N LEU A 198 18.36 -30.11 11.67
CA LEU A 198 18.57 -28.67 11.62
C LEU A 198 18.91 -28.18 13.03
N ASP A 199 20.19 -28.27 13.39
CA ASP A 199 20.65 -27.89 14.74
C ASP A 199 21.04 -26.40 14.82
N ASN A 200 21.27 -25.75 13.67
CA ASN A 200 21.73 -24.36 13.60
C ASN A 200 20.91 -23.53 12.61
N ASP A 201 20.58 -22.29 12.99
CA ASP A 201 19.87 -21.30 12.19
C ASP A 201 20.51 -21.06 10.81
N GLN A 202 21.84 -21.11 10.72
CA GLN A 202 22.56 -20.95 9.45
C GLN A 202 22.28 -22.12 8.49
N GLN A 203 22.12 -23.33 9.01
CA GLN A 203 21.79 -24.51 8.21
C GLN A 203 20.35 -24.41 7.70
N GLU A 204 19.42 -23.95 8.56
CA GLU A 204 18.04 -23.69 8.17
C GLU A 204 17.96 -22.60 7.09
N PHE A 205 18.69 -21.50 7.23
CA PHE A 205 18.76 -20.43 6.25
C PHE A 205 19.28 -20.92 4.89
N ASN A 206 20.38 -21.68 4.87
CA ASN A 206 20.95 -22.22 3.63
C ASN A 206 20.02 -23.24 2.96
N LEU A 207 19.32 -24.05 3.75
CA LEU A 207 18.32 -25.00 3.25
C LEU A 207 17.15 -24.25 2.60
N ALA A 208 16.62 -23.23 3.29
CA ALA A 208 15.52 -22.41 2.79
C ALA A 208 15.86 -21.75 1.44
N LEU A 209 17.07 -21.19 1.31
CA LEU A 209 17.55 -20.67 0.04
C LEU A 209 17.59 -21.75 -1.03
N LYS A 210 18.21 -22.91 -0.75
CA LYS A 210 18.36 -24.02 -1.71
C LYS A 210 17.01 -24.53 -2.25
N ILE A 211 16.01 -24.66 -1.39
CA ILE A 211 14.65 -25.07 -1.80
C ILE A 211 14.03 -23.98 -2.68
N ALA A 212 14.17 -22.71 -2.28
CA ALA A 212 13.66 -21.59 -3.05
C ALA A 212 14.33 -21.44 -4.43
N GLU A 213 15.62 -21.78 -4.60
CA GLU A 213 16.30 -21.70 -5.91
C GLU A 213 15.65 -22.58 -6.97
N ASN A 214 15.10 -23.73 -6.58
CA ASN A 214 14.44 -24.66 -7.51
C ASN A 214 13.03 -24.20 -7.90
N LEU A 215 12.36 -23.41 -7.05
CA LEU A 215 10.96 -23.05 -7.19
C LEU A 215 10.76 -21.65 -7.76
N LEU A 216 11.68 -20.73 -7.51
CA LEU A 216 11.61 -19.37 -8.02
C LEU A 216 12.00 -19.34 -9.51
N PRO A 217 11.09 -18.95 -10.42
CA PRO A 217 11.40 -18.88 -11.86
C PRO A 217 12.43 -17.77 -12.17
N ASP A 218 12.66 -16.87 -11.21
CA ASP A 218 13.47 -15.67 -11.34
C ASP A 218 14.97 -15.93 -11.18
N GLY A 219 15.38 -17.17 -10.91
CA GLY A 219 16.78 -17.54 -10.70
C GLY A 219 17.46 -16.69 -9.61
N GLN A 220 18.61 -16.11 -9.94
CA GLN A 220 19.50 -15.45 -8.97
C GLN A 220 19.00 -14.10 -8.43
N SER A 221 18.17 -13.37 -9.17
CA SER A 221 17.59 -12.09 -8.72
C SER A 221 16.51 -12.29 -7.67
N GLY A 222 15.63 -13.28 -7.85
CA GLY A 222 14.61 -13.64 -6.86
C GLY A 222 15.23 -14.11 -5.55
N ILE A 223 16.33 -14.86 -5.61
CA ILE A 223 17.10 -15.28 -4.43
C ILE A 223 17.74 -14.08 -3.71
N SER A 224 18.21 -13.08 -4.46
CA SER A 224 18.79 -11.87 -3.86
C SER A 224 17.72 -11.05 -3.11
N LEU A 225 16.51 -10.96 -3.66
CA LEU A 225 15.36 -10.37 -2.96
C LEU A 225 14.95 -11.19 -1.74
N LEU A 226 14.94 -12.53 -1.83
CA LEU A 226 14.67 -13.40 -0.69
C LEU A 226 15.69 -13.17 0.44
N ARG A 227 16.98 -13.09 0.12
CA ARG A 227 18.04 -12.80 1.10
C ARG A 227 17.80 -11.47 1.81
N LEU A 228 17.42 -10.44 1.06
CA LEU A 228 17.09 -9.13 1.62
C LEU A 228 15.85 -9.23 2.53
N SER A 229 14.79 -9.90 2.08
CA SER A 229 13.55 -10.14 2.86
C SER A 229 13.82 -10.84 4.19
N LEU A 230 14.64 -11.91 4.18
CA LEU A 230 14.99 -12.66 5.38
C LEU A 230 15.91 -11.85 6.31
N SER A 231 16.79 -11.02 5.74
CA SER A 231 17.64 -10.11 6.53
C SER A 231 16.82 -9.02 7.23
N LEU A 232 15.76 -8.53 6.56
CA LEU A 232 14.80 -7.55 7.07
C LEU A 232 13.70 -8.15 7.97
N ARG A 233 13.61 -9.48 8.04
CA ARG A 233 12.59 -10.21 8.83
C ARG A 233 11.15 -9.81 8.47
N LEU A 234 10.88 -9.51 7.20
CA LEU A 234 9.58 -9.00 6.72
C LEU A 234 8.39 -9.85 7.14
N TYR A 235 8.54 -11.18 7.03
CA TYR A 235 7.46 -12.13 7.30
C TYR A 235 7.41 -12.63 8.74
N SER A 236 8.34 -12.22 9.59
CA SER A 236 8.38 -12.65 11.00
C SER A 236 7.09 -12.26 11.75
N ALA A 237 6.54 -11.06 11.49
CA ALA A 237 5.28 -10.60 12.07
C ALA A 237 4.08 -11.46 11.65
N ARG A 238 4.04 -11.94 10.39
CA ARG A 238 2.99 -12.84 9.89
C ARG A 238 3.05 -14.21 10.57
N ILE A 239 4.25 -14.75 10.75
CA ILE A 239 4.45 -15.99 11.52
C ILE A 239 4.04 -15.80 12.98
N GLN A 240 4.36 -14.64 13.56
CA GLN A 240 3.95 -14.32 14.93
C GLN A 240 2.42 -14.21 15.07
N LEU A 241 1.73 -13.69 14.07
CA LEU A 241 0.26 -13.68 14.02
C LEU A 241 -0.31 -15.11 14.05
N HIS A 242 0.25 -16.03 13.26
CA HIS A 242 -0.16 -17.45 13.31
C HIS A 242 0.05 -18.06 14.70
N ARG A 243 1.17 -17.76 15.35
CA ARG A 243 1.46 -18.19 16.73
C ARG A 243 0.48 -17.62 17.75
N GLN A 244 0.13 -16.33 17.65
CA GLN A 244 -0.83 -15.71 18.58
C GLN A 244 -2.22 -16.33 18.46
N ILE A 245 -2.68 -16.58 17.23
CA ILE A 245 -3.95 -17.29 16.99
C ILE A 245 -3.93 -18.69 17.60
N ALA A 246 -2.85 -19.45 17.35
CA ALA A 246 -2.67 -20.79 17.91
C ALA A 246 -2.66 -20.77 19.45
N ASN A 247 -1.96 -19.80 20.06
CA ASN A 247 -1.90 -19.65 21.52
C ASN A 247 -3.26 -19.35 22.16
N GLY A 248 -4.14 -18.60 21.47
CA GLY A 248 -5.52 -18.39 21.91
C GLY A 248 -6.38 -19.67 21.91
N LEU A 249 -5.98 -20.69 21.15
CA LEU A 249 -6.67 -21.98 21.04
C LEU A 249 -6.12 -23.05 21.99
N LEU A 250 -4.87 -22.91 22.47
CA LEU A 250 -4.25 -23.83 23.42
C LEU A 250 -5.10 -24.11 24.68
N PRO A 251 -5.80 -23.13 25.29
CA PRO A 251 -6.66 -23.41 26.46
C PRO A 251 -7.84 -24.36 26.16
N LYS A 252 -8.24 -24.50 24.89
CA LYS A 252 -9.30 -25.42 24.47
C LYS A 252 -8.79 -26.86 24.31
N LEU A 253 -7.49 -27.05 24.17
CA LEU A 253 -6.86 -28.37 24.16
C LEU A 253 -6.79 -28.91 25.58
N LYS A 254 -7.24 -30.14 25.79
CA LYS A 254 -7.05 -30.82 27.09
C LYS A 254 -5.55 -31.08 27.26
N GLU A 255 -4.92 -30.41 28.23
CA GLU A 255 -3.47 -30.39 28.52
C GLU A 255 -2.76 -31.76 28.61
N LYS A 256 -3.50 -32.89 28.62
CA LYS A 256 -2.96 -34.24 28.77
C LYS A 256 -2.98 -35.11 27.49
N GLU A 257 -3.48 -34.61 26.36
CA GLU A 257 -3.72 -35.46 25.17
C GLU A 257 -2.72 -35.25 24.03
N CYS A 258 -1.94 -34.16 24.04
CA CYS A 258 -1.01 -33.82 22.97
C CYS A 258 0.40 -33.57 23.54
N SER A 259 1.44 -34.05 22.87
CA SER A 259 2.82 -33.76 23.27
C SER A 259 3.19 -32.32 22.91
N ASP A 260 4.21 -31.77 23.58
CA ASP A 260 4.56 -30.35 23.41
C ASP A 260 4.95 -29.95 21.99
N ASP A 261 5.36 -30.91 21.15
CA ASP A 261 5.76 -30.69 19.76
C ASP A 261 4.81 -31.34 18.73
N SER A 262 3.66 -31.89 19.15
CA SER A 262 2.72 -32.51 18.20
C SER A 262 1.92 -31.45 17.43
N PRO A 263 1.78 -31.58 16.10
CA PRO A 263 0.86 -30.75 15.35
C PRO A 263 -0.57 -30.99 15.83
N PHE A 264 -1.39 -29.95 15.78
CA PHE A 264 -2.81 -30.02 16.15
C PHE A 264 -3.67 -29.35 15.09
N TYR A 265 -4.93 -29.72 15.01
CA TYR A 265 -5.85 -29.19 14.03
C TYR A 265 -7.12 -28.65 14.68
N GLU A 266 -7.76 -27.71 14.00
CA GLU A 266 -9.03 -27.09 14.38
C GLU A 266 -10.09 -27.37 13.31
N ILE A 267 -11.24 -27.89 13.76
CA ILE A 267 -12.43 -28.16 12.94
C ILE A 267 -13.63 -27.59 13.70
N HIS A 268 -14.33 -26.63 13.11
CA HIS A 268 -15.57 -26.06 13.68
C HIS A 268 -15.41 -25.55 15.14
N GLY A 269 -14.26 -24.93 15.45
CA GLY A 269 -13.91 -24.40 16.77
C GLY A 269 -13.51 -25.44 17.83
N ILE A 270 -13.48 -26.73 17.46
CA ILE A 270 -12.98 -27.84 18.29
C ILE A 270 -11.55 -28.15 17.86
N VAL A 271 -10.66 -28.31 18.83
CA VAL A 271 -9.23 -28.55 18.61
C VAL A 271 -8.88 -29.97 19.05
N SER A 272 -8.15 -30.73 18.23
CA SER A 272 -7.64 -32.07 18.57
C SER A 272 -6.29 -32.34 17.91
N CYS A 273 -5.54 -33.30 18.46
CA CYS A 273 -4.27 -33.78 17.90
C CYS A 273 -4.33 -35.28 17.53
N LYS A 274 -5.49 -35.94 17.70
CA LYS A 274 -5.65 -37.36 17.42
C LYS A 274 -6.23 -37.59 16.04
N TYR A 275 -5.68 -38.56 15.34
CA TYR A 275 -6.15 -38.96 14.01
C TYR A 275 -7.57 -39.57 14.03
N SER A 276 -7.91 -40.34 15.08
CA SER A 276 -9.16 -41.10 15.18
C SER A 276 -10.43 -40.26 15.40
N GLU A 277 -10.27 -38.96 15.62
CA GLU A 277 -11.38 -38.04 15.93
C GLU A 277 -11.81 -37.20 14.72
N ILE A 278 -11.04 -37.18 13.63
CA ILE A 278 -11.28 -36.35 12.43
C ILE A 278 -12.66 -36.64 11.83
N ASP A 279 -12.97 -37.91 11.53
CA ASP A 279 -14.23 -38.32 10.90
C ASP A 279 -15.46 -37.97 11.77
N LYS A 280 -15.32 -37.98 13.09
CA LYS A 280 -16.41 -37.66 14.04
C LYS A 280 -16.67 -36.16 14.17
N LEU A 281 -15.66 -35.33 13.88
CA LEU A 281 -15.73 -33.88 14.04
C LEU A 281 -16.29 -33.18 12.79
N LEU A 282 -16.25 -33.84 11.62
CA LEU A 282 -16.77 -33.31 10.36
C LEU A 282 -18.32 -33.22 10.30
N GLU A 283 -19.04 -33.92 11.17
CA GLU A 283 -20.53 -33.97 11.16
C GLU A 283 -21.23 -32.81 11.90
N LYS A 284 -20.51 -31.93 12.62
CA LYS A 284 -21.10 -30.85 13.44
C LYS A 284 -20.84 -29.47 12.85
N ALA A 285 -21.90 -28.72 12.55
CA ALA A 285 -21.82 -27.43 11.88
C ALA A 285 -21.54 -26.24 12.82
N ASN A 286 -20.45 -25.50 12.53
CA ASN A 286 -20.28 -24.05 12.64
C ASN A 286 -19.00 -23.64 11.90
N GLU A 287 -19.00 -22.56 11.12
CA GLU A 287 -17.85 -22.16 10.31
C GLU A 287 -16.73 -21.53 11.15
N SER A 288 -15.47 -21.90 10.87
CA SER A 288 -14.28 -21.22 11.42
C SER A 288 -13.89 -20.05 10.50
N PRO A 289 -13.39 -18.91 11.04
CA PRO A 289 -13.03 -17.76 10.23
C PRO A 289 -11.77 -18.03 9.39
N ILE A 290 -11.83 -17.65 8.11
CA ILE A 290 -10.70 -17.59 7.18
C ILE A 290 -10.14 -16.16 7.22
N TYR A 291 -8.83 -16.01 7.43
CA TYR A 291 -8.16 -14.72 7.40
C TYR A 291 -7.54 -14.44 6.02
N SER A 292 -7.32 -13.16 5.70
CA SER A 292 -6.69 -12.75 4.44
C SER A 292 -5.28 -13.30 4.23
N VAL A 293 -4.59 -13.68 5.31
CA VAL A 293 -3.25 -14.29 5.30
C VAL A 293 -3.27 -15.80 5.11
N ASP A 294 -4.42 -16.46 5.15
CA ASP A 294 -4.49 -17.92 5.07
C ASP A 294 -4.35 -18.40 3.62
N HIS A 295 -3.54 -19.45 3.42
CA HIS A 295 -3.41 -20.13 2.13
C HIS A 295 -4.39 -21.32 2.09
N LEU A 296 -5.31 -21.32 1.12
CA LEU A 296 -6.32 -22.36 0.96
C LEU A 296 -5.84 -23.50 0.04
N TYR A 297 -6.20 -24.73 0.38
CA TYR A 297 -6.00 -25.91 -0.46
C TYR A 297 -7.31 -26.73 -0.56
N PRO A 298 -7.86 -26.96 -1.77
CA PRO A 298 -7.48 -26.35 -3.04
C PRO A 298 -7.95 -24.88 -3.05
N ILE A 299 -7.35 -24.03 -3.89
CA ILE A 299 -7.63 -22.58 -3.89
C ILE A 299 -9.10 -22.29 -4.26
N ASN A 300 -9.71 -23.11 -5.12
CA ASN A 300 -11.11 -22.96 -5.52
C ASN A 300 -11.90 -24.26 -5.28
N LEU A 301 -12.65 -24.32 -4.18
CA LEU A 301 -13.77 -25.26 -3.98
C LEU A 301 -15.06 -24.45 -3.89
N PRO A 302 -16.17 -24.89 -4.50
CA PRO A 302 -17.46 -24.22 -4.35
C PRO A 302 -17.83 -24.09 -2.85
N GLU A 303 -18.38 -22.93 -2.48
CA GLU A 303 -18.75 -22.60 -1.09
C GLU A 303 -19.80 -23.54 -0.49
N ALA A 304 -20.48 -24.34 -1.31
CA ALA A 304 -21.51 -25.26 -0.85
C ALA A 304 -20.90 -26.53 -0.20
N ASN A 305 -21.11 -26.68 1.12
CA ASN A 305 -20.94 -27.91 1.91
C ASN A 305 -19.51 -28.48 2.06
N THR A 306 -18.48 -27.63 2.20
CA THR A 306 -17.11 -28.10 2.52
C THR A 306 -16.67 -27.65 3.91
N SER A 307 -16.29 -28.61 4.77
CA SER A 307 -15.78 -28.32 6.12
C SER A 307 -14.34 -27.79 6.05
N LEU A 308 -14.05 -26.72 6.82
CA LEU A 308 -12.72 -26.14 6.93
C LEU A 308 -11.91 -26.86 8.03
N ILE A 309 -10.71 -27.30 7.68
CA ILE A 309 -9.70 -27.83 8.59
C ILE A 309 -8.49 -26.90 8.58
N VAL A 310 -8.11 -26.41 9.77
CA VAL A 310 -6.89 -25.61 9.96
C VAL A 310 -5.87 -26.46 10.72
N LEU A 311 -4.69 -26.67 10.13
CA LEU A 311 -3.58 -27.39 10.75
C LEU A 311 -2.54 -26.39 11.28
N TYR A 312 -2.20 -26.54 12.56
CA TYR A 312 -1.13 -25.80 13.22
C TYR A 312 0.07 -26.73 13.39
N ALA A 313 1.17 -26.43 12.70
CA ALA A 313 2.39 -27.24 12.76
C ALA A 313 3.67 -26.44 12.49
N ASN A 314 4.80 -27.02 12.87
CA ASN A 314 6.13 -26.48 12.58
C ASN A 314 6.69 -27.13 11.31
N ILE A 315 6.95 -26.33 10.27
CA ILE A 315 7.51 -26.80 9.00
C ILE A 315 8.96 -27.29 9.14
N ALA A 316 9.73 -26.75 10.10
CA ALA A 316 11.12 -27.14 10.35
C ALA A 316 11.27 -28.54 10.97
N ARG A 317 10.16 -29.17 11.41
CA ARG A 317 10.13 -30.55 11.93
C ARG A 317 9.19 -31.43 11.11
N PRO A 318 9.56 -31.78 9.87
CA PRO A 318 8.63 -32.29 8.87
C PRO A 318 8.05 -33.67 9.19
N LYS A 319 8.69 -34.52 10.01
CA LYS A 319 8.27 -35.93 10.23
C LYS A 319 6.83 -36.09 10.73
N LEU A 320 6.41 -35.31 11.74
CA LEU A 320 5.05 -35.38 12.28
C LEU A 320 4.06 -34.60 11.42
N PHE A 321 4.50 -33.48 10.85
CA PHE A 321 3.70 -32.66 9.94
C PHE A 321 3.34 -33.40 8.64
N GLN A 322 4.27 -34.17 8.06
CA GLN A 322 4.09 -34.91 6.81
C GLN A 322 2.92 -35.90 6.87
N GLN A 323 2.70 -36.54 8.03
CA GLN A 323 1.62 -37.51 8.21
C GLN A 323 0.25 -36.85 8.10
N PHE A 324 0.05 -35.73 8.81
CA PHE A 324 -1.21 -34.97 8.75
C PHE A 324 -1.40 -34.30 7.38
N HIS A 325 -0.34 -33.70 6.84
CA HIS A 325 -0.40 -33.00 5.57
C HIS A 325 -0.80 -33.93 4.41
N LYS A 326 -0.18 -35.12 4.29
CA LYS A 326 -0.51 -36.09 3.22
C LYS A 326 -1.97 -36.54 3.26
N GLU A 327 -2.53 -36.77 4.44
CA GLU A 327 -3.94 -37.18 4.57
C GLU A 327 -4.89 -36.01 4.29
N PHE A 328 -4.62 -34.80 4.77
CA PHE A 328 -5.46 -33.64 4.47
C PHE A 328 -5.43 -33.26 2.99
N VAL A 329 -4.28 -33.33 2.33
CA VAL A 329 -4.17 -33.16 0.87
C VAL A 329 -5.01 -34.22 0.14
N LYS A 330 -4.98 -35.48 0.58
CA LYS A 330 -5.79 -36.58 0.02
C LYS A 330 -7.30 -36.44 0.26
N MET A 331 -7.72 -35.88 1.38
CA MET A 331 -9.13 -35.58 1.68
C MET A 331 -9.62 -34.36 0.91
N SER A 332 -8.76 -33.34 0.83
CA SER A 332 -9.01 -32.08 0.13
C SER A 332 -9.10 -32.27 -1.39
N SER A 333 -8.20 -33.06 -1.98
CA SER A 333 -8.25 -33.46 -3.40
C SER A 333 -9.49 -34.29 -3.78
N LYS A 334 -10.15 -34.92 -2.81
CA LYS A 334 -11.46 -35.57 -3.00
C LYS A 334 -12.65 -34.61 -2.85
N GLY A 335 -12.39 -33.34 -2.56
CA GLY A 335 -13.41 -32.30 -2.37
C GLY A 335 -14.15 -32.36 -1.04
N LEU A 336 -13.64 -33.12 -0.05
CA LEU A 336 -14.33 -33.31 1.24
C LEU A 336 -14.09 -32.15 2.22
N ILE A 337 -12.91 -31.53 2.15
CA ILE A 337 -12.46 -30.52 3.11
C ILE A 337 -11.74 -29.36 2.41
N LYS A 338 -11.82 -28.18 3.02
CA LYS A 338 -10.90 -27.06 2.77
C LYS A 338 -9.76 -27.15 3.77
N TYR A 339 -8.52 -27.09 3.29
CA TYR A 339 -7.33 -27.25 4.12
C TYR A 339 -6.55 -25.93 4.19
N VAL A 340 -6.24 -25.49 5.41
CA VAL A 340 -5.39 -24.34 5.70
C VAL A 340 -4.23 -24.78 6.59
N PHE A 341 -3.04 -24.28 6.30
CA PHE A 341 -1.85 -24.49 7.12
C PHE A 341 -1.42 -23.19 7.79
N ARG A 342 -1.27 -23.21 9.12
CA ARG A 342 -0.74 -22.11 9.94
C ARG A 342 0.52 -22.56 10.67
N HIS A 343 1.52 -21.69 10.67
CA HIS A 343 2.80 -21.96 11.33
C HIS A 343 2.65 -21.88 12.87
N PHE A 344 3.08 -22.93 13.57
CA PHE A 344 3.04 -22.97 15.03
C PHE A 344 4.27 -23.69 15.62
N ASP A 345 4.80 -23.15 16.71
CA ASP A 345 5.84 -23.78 17.53
C ASP A 345 5.58 -23.45 19.01
N LYS A 346 5.61 -24.47 19.88
CA LYS A 346 5.37 -24.34 21.33
C LYS A 346 6.68 -24.12 22.11
N LYS A 347 7.84 -24.53 21.57
CA LYS A 347 9.16 -24.48 22.25
C LYS A 347 9.84 -23.12 22.13
N VAL A 348 9.18 -22.09 22.64
CA VAL A 348 9.56 -20.70 22.33
C VAL A 348 9.96 -19.89 23.58
N THR A 349 9.71 -20.40 24.79
CA THR A 349 10.04 -19.67 26.03
C THR A 349 11.55 -19.55 26.32
N SER A 350 12.43 -20.21 25.55
CA SER A 350 13.88 -20.14 25.73
C SER A 350 14.67 -19.60 24.52
N THR A 351 14.01 -19.12 23.46
CA THR A 351 14.70 -18.56 22.28
C THR A 351 14.86 -17.04 22.40
N PRO A 352 15.92 -16.45 21.83
CA PRO A 352 16.11 -15.01 21.83
C PRO A 352 15.02 -14.29 21.02
N LEU A 353 14.83 -13.01 21.30
CA LEU A 353 13.95 -12.14 20.53
C LEU A 353 14.48 -11.95 19.11
N VAL A 354 13.58 -11.70 18.15
CA VAL A 354 13.99 -11.37 16.77
C VAL A 354 14.69 -10.01 16.79
N SER A 355 15.98 -9.98 16.46
CA SER A 355 16.66 -8.72 16.18
C SER A 355 16.15 -8.14 14.86
N LEU A 356 15.65 -6.91 14.94
CA LEU A 356 15.11 -6.17 13.79
C LEU A 356 16.24 -5.47 13.04
N SER A 357 15.97 -5.12 11.79
CA SER A 357 16.85 -4.35 10.92
C SER A 357 16.01 -3.37 10.10
N GLY A 358 16.66 -2.46 9.37
CA GLY A 358 15.97 -1.40 8.63
C GLY A 358 15.68 -0.12 9.43
N TYR A 359 16.33 0.07 10.57
CA TYR A 359 16.32 1.32 11.33
C TYR A 359 17.67 2.04 11.23
N GLY A 360 17.64 3.37 11.30
CA GLY A 360 18.82 4.21 11.50
C GLY A 360 19.03 4.54 12.97
N VAL A 361 20.28 4.68 13.39
CA VAL A 361 20.63 5.21 14.72
C VAL A 361 21.33 6.54 14.51
N GLU A 362 20.71 7.60 15.00
CA GLU A 362 21.28 8.94 14.96
C GLU A 362 21.99 9.25 16.28
N LEU A 363 23.21 9.76 16.19
CA LEU A 363 23.93 10.35 17.31
C LEU A 363 23.93 11.87 17.16
N ALA A 364 22.80 12.49 17.51
CA ALA A 364 22.63 13.94 17.41
C ALA A 364 23.59 14.68 18.37
N VAL A 365 24.35 15.62 17.84
CA VAL A 365 25.22 16.49 18.63
C VAL A 365 24.35 17.53 19.35
N LYS A 366 24.07 17.30 20.64
CA LYS A 366 23.18 18.16 21.44
C LYS A 366 23.72 19.58 21.68
N SER A 367 25.01 19.83 21.49
CA SER A 367 25.64 21.15 21.64
C SER A 367 26.18 21.72 20.33
N THR A 368 25.33 21.86 19.32
CA THR A 368 25.63 22.66 18.10
C THR A 368 25.40 24.16 18.31
N GLU A 369 24.71 24.55 19.39
CA GLU A 369 24.18 25.91 19.60
C GLU A 369 25.14 26.94 20.22
N TYR A 370 26.42 26.63 20.44
CA TYR A 370 27.38 27.64 20.90
C TYR A 370 28.52 27.78 19.90
N LYS A 371 28.45 28.90 19.14
CA LYS A 371 29.48 29.55 18.32
C LYS A 371 29.37 29.34 16.80
N ALA A 372 28.33 29.94 16.20
CA ALA A 372 28.65 30.85 15.09
C ALA A 372 29.26 32.10 15.75
N LEU A 373 30.58 32.24 15.68
CA LEU A 373 31.34 33.36 16.22
C LEU A 373 31.06 34.64 15.42
N ASP A 374 29.91 35.28 15.62
CA ASP A 374 29.62 36.60 15.04
C ASP A 374 29.85 37.77 16.02
N ASP A 375 30.24 37.53 17.28
CA ASP A 375 30.37 38.59 18.32
C ASP A 375 31.71 38.60 19.11
N LEU A 376 32.87 38.40 18.46
CA LEU A 376 34.18 38.68 19.10
C LEU A 376 34.92 39.85 18.43
N ALA A 377 34.33 41.04 18.53
CA ALA A 377 35.14 42.21 18.81
C ALA A 377 35.45 42.20 20.32
N LEU A 378 36.73 42.31 20.68
CA LEU A 378 37.31 42.33 22.03
C LEU A 378 37.62 40.94 22.61
N VAL A 379 38.77 40.36 22.27
CA VAL A 379 39.95 40.25 23.16
C VAL A 379 41.11 39.79 22.28
N ASN A 380 41.74 40.74 21.57
CA ASN A 380 43.14 40.61 21.24
C ASN A 380 43.91 41.07 22.48
N ASN A 381 44.53 40.12 23.18
CA ASN A 381 45.91 40.22 23.67
C ASN A 381 46.19 39.08 24.66
N GLU A 382 47.40 38.51 24.51
CA GLU A 382 48.09 37.58 25.41
C GLU A 382 47.79 36.08 25.22
N LYS A 383 48.54 35.42 24.34
CA LYS A 383 49.76 34.66 24.74
C LYS A 383 50.32 33.86 23.55
N GLU A 384 51.52 34.25 23.12
CA GLU A 384 52.47 33.37 22.45
C GLU A 384 53.26 32.53 23.47
N ASN A 385 53.74 31.38 22.99
CA ASN A 385 54.74 30.45 23.56
C ASN A 385 54.23 29.33 24.48
N ASN A 386 53.98 28.15 23.90
CA ASN A 386 54.86 26.97 24.03
C ASN A 386 54.46 25.90 23.01
N GLY A 387 55.46 25.22 22.44
CA GLY A 387 55.27 24.18 21.44
C GLY A 387 54.74 22.88 22.05
N GLU A 388 53.46 22.59 21.81
CA GLU A 388 52.82 21.28 21.96
C GLU A 388 52.02 21.02 20.67
N GLN A 389 52.56 20.19 19.78
CA GLN A 389 52.05 20.02 18.41
C GLN A 389 51.31 18.69 18.19
N SER A 390 50.92 17.98 19.27
CA SER A 390 50.19 16.70 19.17
C SER A 390 48.76 16.73 19.70
N ASP A 391 48.40 17.70 20.54
CA ASP A 391 47.16 17.64 21.35
C ASP A 391 46.03 18.55 20.82
N LEU A 392 46.29 19.29 19.73
CA LEU A 392 45.31 20.16 19.06
C LEU A 392 44.37 19.42 18.10
N ASN A 393 44.75 18.22 17.64
CA ASN A 393 44.04 17.57 16.53
C ASN A 393 42.62 17.09 16.91
N ASP A 394 42.38 16.58 18.13
CA ASP A 394 41.05 16.03 18.48
C ASP A 394 40.04 17.12 18.90
N LEU A 395 40.52 18.26 19.40
CA LEU A 395 39.70 19.41 19.77
C LEU A 395 39.39 20.33 18.57
N GLU A 396 40.30 20.45 17.59
CA GLU A 396 40.04 21.16 16.31
C GLU A 396 39.00 20.47 15.42
N ILE A 397 38.73 19.18 15.62
CA ILE A 397 37.80 18.42 14.76
C ILE A 397 36.33 18.70 15.09
N LEU A 398 36.02 19.07 16.34
CA LEU A 398 34.66 19.38 16.80
C LEU A 398 34.40 20.89 16.95
N THR A 399 35.35 21.74 16.53
CA THR A 399 35.09 23.19 16.48
C THR A 399 34.06 23.51 15.40
N PRO A 400 33.07 24.37 15.68
CA PRO A 400 32.08 24.77 14.69
C PRO A 400 32.74 25.52 13.52
N LEU A 401 32.24 25.25 12.32
CA LEU A 401 32.70 25.89 11.08
C LEU A 401 32.24 27.34 10.99
N GLU A 402 33.02 28.18 10.31
CA GLU A 402 32.62 29.56 10.02
C GLU A 402 31.57 29.60 8.89
N LYS A 403 30.73 30.64 8.86
CA LYS A 403 29.61 30.76 7.91
C LYS A 403 30.04 30.60 6.43
N HIS A 404 31.15 31.22 6.04
CA HIS A 404 31.68 31.12 4.68
C HIS A 404 32.24 29.73 4.32
N GLU A 405 32.65 28.92 5.31
CA GLU A 405 33.14 27.56 5.09
C GLU A 405 31.97 26.59 4.87
N LEU A 406 30.78 26.90 5.41
CA LEU A 406 29.56 26.13 5.22
C LEU A 406 28.97 26.29 3.81
N GLU A 407 29.12 27.46 3.19
CA GLU A 407 28.55 27.73 1.85
C GLU A 407 29.15 26.81 0.78
N ASP A 408 30.44 26.51 0.84
CA ASP A 408 31.14 25.70 -0.16
C ASP A 408 31.28 24.22 0.23
N ILE A 409 30.86 23.82 1.44
CA ILE A 409 31.15 22.48 1.96
C ILE A 409 30.50 21.36 1.14
N GLY A 410 29.33 21.61 0.56
CA GLY A 410 28.65 20.65 -0.33
C GLY A 410 29.46 20.37 -1.59
N PHE A 411 30.01 21.41 -2.23
CA PHE A 411 30.87 21.27 -3.40
C PHE A 411 32.19 20.56 -3.06
N GLN A 412 32.77 20.86 -1.89
CA GLN A 412 33.99 20.23 -1.40
C GLN A 412 33.79 18.75 -1.08
N ALA A 413 32.66 18.39 -0.47
CA ALA A 413 32.27 17.00 -0.21
C ALA A 413 32.11 16.22 -1.53
N ALA A 414 31.41 16.79 -2.50
CA ALA A 414 31.23 16.18 -3.81
C ALA A 414 32.57 15.97 -4.54
N GLN A 415 33.45 16.98 -4.52
CA GLN A 415 34.79 16.88 -5.10
C GLN A 415 35.64 15.81 -4.39
N HIS A 416 35.56 15.70 -3.05
CA HIS A 416 36.25 14.65 -2.29
C HIS A 416 35.82 13.26 -2.75
N ILE A 417 34.51 13.04 -2.91
CA ILE A 417 33.94 11.77 -3.34
C ILE A 417 34.40 11.43 -4.77
N MET A 418 34.36 12.40 -5.68
CA MET A 418 34.77 12.22 -7.08
C MET A 418 36.28 12.07 -7.29
N ASN A 419 37.10 12.54 -6.36
CA ASN A 419 38.56 12.36 -6.42
C ASN A 419 39.00 10.92 -6.09
N ASN A 420 38.13 10.11 -5.47
CA ASN A 420 38.43 8.72 -5.16
C ASN A 420 38.30 7.81 -6.41
N SER A 421 38.91 6.63 -6.36
CA SER A 421 38.76 5.63 -7.42
C SER A 421 37.30 5.20 -7.59
N PRO A 422 36.83 4.87 -8.81
CA PRO A 422 35.41 4.57 -9.09
C PRO A 422 34.83 3.47 -8.19
N GLU A 423 35.63 2.49 -7.81
CA GLU A 423 35.23 1.40 -6.89
C GLU A 423 34.99 1.88 -5.45
N ASN A 424 35.66 2.96 -5.03
CA ASN A 424 35.60 3.50 -3.67
C ASN A 424 34.70 4.74 -3.54
N VAL A 425 34.05 5.19 -4.64
CA VAL A 425 33.19 6.38 -4.61
C VAL A 425 32.02 6.17 -3.65
N ILE A 426 31.33 5.03 -3.74
CA ILE A 426 30.18 4.71 -2.89
C ILE A 426 30.60 4.50 -1.44
N SER A 427 31.70 3.80 -1.19
CA SER A 427 32.20 3.61 0.18
C SER A 427 32.61 4.93 0.83
N SER A 428 33.23 5.84 0.05
CA SER A 428 33.59 7.18 0.51
C SER A 428 32.35 8.05 0.78
N LEU A 429 31.30 7.93 -0.03
CA LEU A 429 30.02 8.58 0.21
C LEU A 429 29.38 8.09 1.52
N ILE A 430 29.34 6.77 1.74
CA ILE A 430 28.79 6.17 2.98
C ILE A 430 29.59 6.63 4.20
N ASP A 431 30.92 6.60 4.11
CA ASP A 431 31.81 6.96 5.21
C ASP A 431 31.77 8.48 5.50
N LEU A 432 31.54 9.32 4.49
CA LEU A 432 31.34 10.76 4.66
C LEU A 432 29.96 11.06 5.23
N SER A 433 28.89 10.39 4.79
CA SER A 433 27.53 10.64 5.29
C SER A 433 27.36 10.18 6.74
N GLN A 434 27.89 9.01 7.11
CA GLN A 434 27.77 8.48 8.48
C GLN A 434 28.56 9.29 9.51
N ASN A 435 29.69 9.89 9.09
CA ASN A 435 30.63 10.58 9.98
C ASN A 435 30.83 12.05 9.60
N PHE A 436 29.80 12.68 9.00
CA PHE A 436 29.94 14.01 8.42
C PHE A 436 30.43 15.08 9.40
N PRO A 437 29.87 15.22 10.62
CA PRO A 437 30.31 16.26 11.55
C PRO A 437 31.80 16.17 11.87
N TYR A 438 32.31 14.95 12.04
CA TYR A 438 33.72 14.67 12.31
C TYR A 438 34.64 14.97 11.11
N LYS A 439 34.15 14.86 9.88
CA LYS A 439 34.94 15.08 8.66
C LYS A 439 34.80 16.46 8.06
N SER A 440 33.80 17.22 8.49
CA SER A 440 33.47 18.54 7.96
C SER A 440 34.70 19.46 7.84
N ARG A 441 35.58 19.48 8.85
CA ARG A 441 36.80 20.30 8.85
C ARG A 441 37.84 19.85 7.81
N SER A 442 37.97 18.56 7.52
CA SER A 442 38.92 18.08 6.51
C SER A 442 38.48 18.45 5.09
N LEU A 443 37.17 18.59 4.87
CA LEU A 443 36.59 18.97 3.58
C LEU A 443 36.90 20.42 3.19
N THR A 444 36.97 21.34 4.16
CA THR A 444 37.31 22.77 3.93
C THR A 444 38.64 22.96 3.20
N LYS A 445 39.57 22.02 3.33
CA LYS A 445 40.91 22.07 2.72
C LYS A 445 40.92 21.67 1.25
N ILE A 446 39.81 21.11 0.74
CA ILE A 446 39.71 20.55 -0.59
C ILE A 446 39.38 21.67 -1.58
N LYS A 447 40.21 21.80 -2.62
CA LYS A 447 39.98 22.77 -3.69
C LYS A 447 38.98 22.21 -4.69
N VAL A 448 37.89 22.93 -4.90
CA VAL A 448 36.89 22.62 -5.93
C VAL A 448 37.36 23.18 -7.26
N SER A 449 37.33 22.37 -8.32
CA SER A 449 37.66 22.85 -9.66
C SER A 449 36.52 23.68 -10.25
N GLN A 450 36.86 24.75 -10.98
CA GLN A 450 35.86 25.65 -11.57
C GLN A 450 34.94 24.93 -12.57
N SER A 451 35.49 24.00 -13.36
CA SER A 451 34.71 23.18 -14.30
C SER A 451 33.67 22.31 -13.61
N PHE A 452 34.01 21.74 -12.45
CA PHE A 452 33.10 20.90 -11.68
C PHE A 452 31.98 21.72 -11.03
N ARG A 453 32.28 22.93 -10.58
CA ARG A 453 31.27 23.85 -10.04
C ARG A 453 30.26 24.27 -11.11
N GLU A 454 30.74 24.58 -12.31
CA GLU A 454 29.88 24.91 -13.46
C GLU A 454 28.98 23.74 -13.87
N GLU A 455 29.50 22.50 -13.85
CA GLU A 455 28.73 21.29 -14.12
C GLU A 455 27.62 21.07 -13.09
N ILE A 456 27.90 21.23 -11.79
CA ILE A 456 26.90 21.08 -10.72
C ILE A 456 25.79 22.13 -10.87
N LEU A 457 26.15 23.41 -11.05
CA LEU A 457 25.18 24.49 -11.20
C LEU A 457 24.30 24.30 -12.45
N PHE A 458 24.89 23.82 -13.54
CA PHE A 458 24.14 23.49 -14.75
C PHE A 458 23.11 22.38 -14.47
N ASN A 459 23.50 21.30 -13.80
CA ASN A 459 22.61 20.20 -13.45
C ASN A 459 21.49 20.64 -12.49
N GLN A 460 21.81 21.46 -11.49
CA GLN A 460 20.82 22.03 -10.57
C GLN A 460 19.76 22.87 -11.31
N HIS A 461 20.19 23.75 -12.22
CA HIS A 461 19.25 24.54 -13.03
C HIS A 461 18.40 23.67 -13.97
N HIS A 462 19.01 22.66 -14.59
CA HIS A 462 18.29 21.74 -15.48
C HIS A 462 17.23 20.94 -14.71
N TRP A 463 17.58 20.37 -13.56
CA TRP A 463 16.65 19.58 -12.75
C TRP A 463 15.59 20.41 -12.05
N ASN A 464 15.88 21.64 -11.64
CA ASN A 464 14.85 22.54 -11.11
C ASN A 464 13.79 22.86 -12.19
N LYS A 465 14.22 23.05 -13.44
CA LYS A 465 13.29 23.35 -14.53
C LYS A 465 12.43 22.16 -14.96
N GLU A 466 13.02 20.96 -15.03
CA GLU A 466 12.34 19.77 -15.57
C GLU A 466 11.63 18.94 -14.48
N LEU A 467 12.17 18.89 -13.26
CA LEU A 467 11.72 18.02 -12.17
C LEU A 467 11.31 18.79 -10.90
N GLU A 468 11.33 20.12 -10.91
CA GLU A 468 11.04 20.99 -9.76
C GLU A 468 11.91 20.73 -8.53
N LEU A 469 13.09 20.13 -8.71
CA LEU A 469 14.03 19.83 -7.63
C LEU A 469 14.87 21.04 -7.28
N SER A 470 14.73 21.52 -6.05
CA SER A 470 15.53 22.63 -5.54
C SER A 470 16.88 22.16 -4.98
N GLU A 471 17.79 23.11 -4.72
CA GLU A 471 19.11 22.81 -4.17
C GLU A 471 18.98 22.21 -2.75
N GLY A 472 19.55 21.04 -2.53
CA GLY A 472 19.51 20.34 -1.23
C GLY A 472 18.33 19.39 -1.07
N GLU A 473 17.37 19.40 -2.00
CA GLU A 473 16.34 18.37 -2.06
C GLU A 473 16.93 17.06 -2.59
N SER A 474 16.43 15.95 -2.07
CA SER A 474 16.84 14.61 -2.46
C SER A 474 15.64 13.82 -2.92
N ALA A 475 15.75 13.18 -4.08
CA ALA A 475 14.69 12.36 -4.64
C ALA A 475 15.26 11.08 -5.25
N LEU A 476 14.48 10.01 -5.17
CA LEU A 476 14.86 8.68 -5.61
C LEU A 476 13.88 8.17 -6.66
N TRP A 477 14.41 7.82 -7.84
CA TRP A 477 13.65 7.15 -8.88
C TRP A 477 14.11 5.72 -9.07
N ILE A 478 13.15 4.81 -9.21
CA ILE A 478 13.40 3.43 -9.67
C ILE A 478 12.67 3.25 -10.98
N ASN A 479 13.42 3.02 -12.05
CA ASN A 479 12.90 2.84 -13.41
C ASN A 479 11.93 3.96 -13.85
N GLY A 480 12.15 5.21 -13.43
CA GLY A 480 11.29 6.36 -13.73
C GLY A 480 10.15 6.60 -12.72
N ILE A 481 9.90 5.67 -11.80
CA ILE A 481 8.92 5.84 -10.70
C ILE A 481 9.58 6.66 -9.60
N ASN A 482 9.01 7.80 -9.25
CA ASN A 482 9.42 8.57 -8.09
C ASN A 482 8.92 7.89 -6.80
N ILE A 483 9.84 7.48 -5.93
CA ILE A 483 9.53 6.80 -4.66
C ILE A 483 9.29 7.81 -3.53
N GLY A 484 9.77 9.04 -3.69
CA GLY A 484 9.56 10.11 -2.72
C GLY A 484 10.42 11.33 -3.03
N HIS A 485 9.83 12.52 -2.81
CA HIS A 485 10.53 13.80 -2.82
C HIS A 485 11.26 14.08 -1.48
N ASP A 486 11.03 13.24 -0.45
CA ASP A 486 11.68 13.34 0.85
C ASP A 486 12.21 11.97 1.29
N LEU A 487 13.53 11.78 1.21
CA LEU A 487 14.22 10.54 1.57
C LEU A 487 14.00 10.16 3.05
N ASP A 488 13.76 11.13 3.93
CA ASP A 488 13.58 10.89 5.37
C ASP A 488 12.26 10.14 5.66
N SER A 489 11.31 10.22 4.73
CA SER A 489 10.03 9.50 4.78
C SER A 489 10.07 8.11 4.12
N ILE A 490 11.17 7.74 3.45
CA ILE A 490 11.24 6.50 2.68
C ILE A 490 11.39 5.31 3.62
N ASP A 491 10.33 4.51 3.66
CA ASP A 491 10.32 3.22 4.33
C ASP A 491 11.04 2.15 3.47
N LEU A 492 12.03 1.47 4.04
CA LEU A 492 12.70 0.33 3.42
C LEU A 492 11.72 -0.78 3.03
N PHE A 493 10.61 -0.93 3.75
CA PHE A 493 9.57 -1.89 3.41
C PHE A 493 8.84 -1.50 2.13
N HIS A 494 8.54 -0.21 1.94
CA HIS A 494 7.93 0.30 0.72
C HIS A 494 8.88 0.19 -0.48
N LEU A 495 10.16 0.50 -0.27
CA LEU A 495 11.21 0.33 -1.27
C LEU A 495 11.32 -1.14 -1.72
N PHE A 496 11.32 -2.07 -0.77
CA PHE A 496 11.36 -3.50 -1.05
C PHE A 496 10.16 -3.95 -1.89
N GLU A 497 8.95 -3.52 -1.52
CA GLU A 497 7.74 -3.88 -2.23
C GLU A 497 7.73 -3.31 -3.66
N THR A 498 8.20 -2.08 -3.84
CA THR A 498 8.37 -1.45 -5.17
C THR A 498 9.37 -2.23 -6.03
N LEU A 499 10.53 -2.59 -5.47
CA LEU A 499 11.55 -3.39 -6.15
C LEU A 499 11.00 -4.77 -6.55
N ARG A 500 10.20 -5.39 -5.68
CA ARG A 500 9.57 -6.69 -5.94
C ARG A 500 8.57 -6.59 -7.10
N GLN A 501 7.69 -5.59 -7.10
CA GLN A 501 6.72 -5.38 -8.17
C GLN A 501 7.40 -5.08 -9.52
N GLU A 502 8.40 -4.21 -9.52
CA GLU A 502 9.22 -3.91 -10.70
C GLU A 502 9.96 -5.15 -11.22
N HIS A 503 10.49 -5.98 -10.31
CA HIS A 503 11.14 -7.23 -10.68
C HIS A 503 10.18 -8.17 -11.42
N LEU A 504 8.95 -8.31 -10.92
CA LEU A 504 7.93 -9.14 -11.55
C LEU A 504 7.56 -8.62 -12.95
N LEU A 505 7.33 -7.31 -13.08
CA LEU A 505 7.06 -6.68 -14.37
C LEU A 505 8.21 -6.92 -15.37
N ALA A 506 9.45 -6.72 -14.94
CA ALA A 506 10.62 -6.96 -15.78
C ALA A 506 10.71 -8.42 -16.23
N ASN A 507 10.39 -9.38 -15.36
CA ASN A 507 10.37 -10.80 -15.71
C ASN A 507 9.26 -11.13 -16.71
N TYR A 508 8.07 -10.53 -16.58
CA TYR A 508 6.99 -10.68 -17.56
C TYR A 508 7.41 -10.17 -18.95
N PHE A 509 8.02 -8.98 -19.02
CA PHE A 509 8.54 -8.48 -20.30
C PHE A 509 9.60 -9.41 -20.90
N LYS A 510 10.50 -9.94 -20.06
CA LYS A 510 11.49 -10.92 -20.49
C LYS A 510 10.84 -12.21 -21.02
N GLN A 511 9.80 -12.71 -20.37
CA GLN A 511 9.04 -13.88 -20.83
C GLN A 511 8.39 -13.63 -22.19
N ILE A 512 7.81 -12.45 -22.42
CA ILE A 512 7.23 -12.04 -23.72
C ILE A 512 8.32 -11.89 -24.82
N GLY A 513 9.60 -11.87 -24.44
CA GLY A 513 10.72 -11.73 -25.37
C GLY A 513 11.19 -10.29 -25.58
N TYR A 514 10.72 -9.35 -24.75
CA TYR A 514 11.24 -7.99 -24.76
C TYR A 514 12.68 -7.95 -24.23
N LYS A 515 13.57 -7.31 -24.99
CA LYS A 515 14.93 -7.01 -24.54
C LYS A 515 14.92 -5.86 -23.54
N ARG A 516 15.88 -5.87 -22.63
CA ARG A 516 16.08 -4.83 -21.60
C ARG A 516 16.16 -3.41 -22.18
N GLU A 517 16.72 -3.26 -23.38
CA GLU A 517 16.85 -1.98 -24.09
C GLU A 517 15.51 -1.28 -24.35
N TYR A 518 14.43 -2.05 -24.53
CA TYR A 518 13.10 -1.51 -24.78
C TYR A 518 12.36 -1.06 -23.51
N LEU A 519 12.86 -1.39 -22.31
CA LEU A 519 12.27 -0.93 -21.06
C LEU A 519 12.41 0.59 -20.89
N ASN A 520 13.42 1.22 -21.51
CA ASN A 520 13.55 2.67 -21.52
C ASN A 520 12.36 3.36 -22.22
N ILE A 521 11.68 2.67 -23.14
CA ILE A 521 10.47 3.21 -23.77
C ILE A 521 9.35 3.37 -22.74
N LEU A 522 9.24 2.46 -21.76
CA LEU A 522 8.25 2.59 -20.69
C LEU A 522 8.48 3.84 -19.83
N GLN A 523 9.74 4.23 -19.64
CA GLN A 523 10.11 5.46 -18.91
C GLN A 523 9.74 6.74 -19.68
N THR A 524 9.61 6.67 -21.00
CA THR A 524 9.17 7.80 -21.83
C THR A 524 7.66 7.96 -21.91
N ILE A 525 6.90 6.95 -21.45
CA ILE A 525 5.44 7.04 -21.40
C ILE A 525 5.11 7.92 -20.20
N ASP A 526 4.67 9.14 -20.50
CA ASP A 526 4.19 10.05 -19.48
C ASP A 526 2.85 9.55 -18.91
N LEU A 527 2.92 8.73 -17.86
CA LEU A 527 1.77 8.29 -17.09
C LEU A 527 1.32 9.36 -16.08
N SER A 528 1.97 10.54 -16.07
CA SER A 528 1.65 11.64 -15.17
C SER A 528 0.52 12.54 -15.65
N GLU A 529 -0.10 12.25 -16.81
CA GLU A 529 -1.40 12.84 -17.16
C GLU A 529 -2.45 12.47 -16.10
N ASP A 530 -2.53 13.35 -15.10
CA ASP A 530 -3.47 13.49 -14.00
C ASP A 530 -4.42 12.30 -13.78
N LYS A 531 -4.13 11.53 -12.72
CA LYS A 531 -5.09 10.63 -12.05
C LYS A 531 -6.35 11.37 -11.52
N SER A 532 -6.50 12.67 -11.79
CA SER A 532 -7.65 13.48 -11.39
C SER A 532 -8.72 13.45 -12.48
N ASN A 533 -9.97 13.19 -12.10
CA ASN A 533 -11.11 12.98 -13.00
C ASN A 533 -11.18 13.99 -14.16
N THR A 534 -10.72 13.57 -15.33
CA THR A 534 -10.82 14.34 -16.57
C THR A 534 -12.24 14.36 -17.13
N TRP A 535 -13.13 13.51 -16.61
CA TRP A 535 -14.48 13.36 -17.11
C TRP A 535 -15.46 14.31 -16.42
N ALA A 536 -16.47 14.74 -17.17
CA ALA A 536 -17.59 15.55 -16.67
C ALA A 536 -18.92 14.94 -17.15
N LEU A 537 -20.03 15.23 -16.46
CA LEU A 537 -21.37 14.81 -16.83
C LEU A 537 -22.09 15.94 -17.57
N ASP A 538 -22.66 15.63 -18.74
CA ASP A 538 -23.56 16.56 -19.44
C ASP A 538 -24.89 16.68 -18.70
N PHE A 539 -25.09 17.81 -18.03
CA PHE A 539 -26.32 18.08 -17.27
C PHE A 539 -27.39 18.85 -18.06
N ARG A 540 -27.15 19.21 -19.32
CA ARG A 540 -28.06 20.07 -20.10
C ARG A 540 -29.44 19.46 -20.26
N ASP A 541 -29.51 18.14 -20.43
CA ASP A 541 -30.79 17.44 -20.56
C ASP A 541 -31.61 17.40 -19.26
N GLY A 542 -31.02 17.70 -18.11
CA GLY A 542 -31.72 17.77 -16.82
C GLY A 542 -32.49 19.07 -16.60
N ASP A 543 -32.45 19.99 -17.57
CA ASP A 543 -33.05 21.34 -17.54
C ASP A 543 -32.91 22.07 -16.19
N PRO A 544 -31.67 22.43 -15.78
CA PRO A 544 -31.44 23.06 -14.49
C PRO A 544 -32.22 24.37 -14.33
N HIS A 545 -32.87 24.54 -13.19
CA HIS A 545 -33.51 25.79 -12.81
C HIS A 545 -32.45 26.81 -12.34
N TRP A 546 -32.07 27.74 -13.24
CA TRP A 546 -31.04 28.75 -12.99
C TRP A 546 -31.52 29.92 -12.12
N ILE A 547 -30.77 30.23 -11.07
CA ILE A 547 -31.01 31.39 -10.21
C ILE A 547 -30.55 32.69 -10.88
N ASN A 548 -29.34 32.66 -11.44
CA ASN A 548 -28.64 33.82 -11.97
C ASN A 548 -28.03 33.56 -13.36
N ASN A 549 -27.67 34.65 -14.02
CA ASN A 549 -26.99 34.65 -15.30
C ASN A 549 -25.94 35.78 -15.36
N LEU A 550 -24.66 35.41 -15.23
CA LEU A 550 -23.55 36.36 -15.14
C LEU A 550 -23.38 37.22 -16.41
N ASP A 551 -23.81 36.73 -17.57
CA ASP A 551 -23.72 37.47 -18.84
C ASP A 551 -24.81 38.55 -18.99
N LYS A 552 -25.95 38.40 -18.30
CA LYS A 552 -27.17 39.19 -18.57
C LYS A 552 -27.68 40.00 -17.38
N ASP A 553 -27.47 39.53 -16.17
CA ASP A 553 -28.06 40.14 -14.99
C ASP A 553 -27.37 41.48 -14.67
N GLN A 554 -28.17 42.50 -14.36
CA GLN A 554 -27.68 43.85 -14.07
C GLN A 554 -26.72 43.89 -12.86
N GLN A 555 -26.87 42.95 -11.92
CA GLN A 555 -26.05 42.81 -10.72
C GLN A 555 -24.56 42.63 -11.03
N TYR A 556 -24.21 42.07 -12.20
CA TYR A 556 -22.82 41.79 -12.59
C TYR A 556 -22.30 42.76 -13.66
N SER A 557 -23.05 43.82 -13.98
CA SER A 557 -22.70 44.76 -15.05
C SER A 557 -21.41 45.54 -14.80
N ASP A 558 -21.01 45.71 -13.55
CA ASP A 558 -19.75 46.36 -13.16
C ASP A 558 -18.52 45.52 -13.49
N TRP A 559 -18.68 44.21 -13.75
CA TRP A 559 -17.57 43.32 -14.03
C TRP A 559 -17.21 43.30 -15.51
N GLY A 560 -15.95 43.01 -15.81
CA GLY A 560 -15.49 42.88 -17.19
C GLY A 560 -16.11 41.68 -17.90
N ASN A 561 -16.53 41.87 -19.15
CA ASN A 561 -17.27 40.87 -19.95
C ASN A 561 -16.40 40.20 -21.05
N SER A 562 -15.15 39.86 -20.72
CA SER A 562 -14.23 39.19 -21.65
C SER A 562 -13.52 38.02 -20.98
N VAL A 563 -13.39 36.91 -21.71
CA VAL A 563 -12.71 35.69 -21.27
C VAL A 563 -11.20 35.93 -21.16
N ARG A 564 -10.65 36.91 -21.90
CA ARG A 564 -9.23 37.29 -21.83
C ARG A 564 -8.78 37.77 -20.45
N LEU A 565 -9.72 38.19 -19.60
CA LEU A 565 -9.45 38.57 -18.20
C LEU A 565 -8.92 37.40 -17.36
N LEU A 566 -9.12 36.16 -17.81
CA LEU A 566 -8.51 34.98 -17.18
C LEU A 566 -6.98 34.98 -17.26
N LEU A 567 -6.37 35.63 -18.26
CA LEU A 567 -4.92 35.65 -18.48
C LEU A 567 -4.20 36.73 -17.64
N GLN A 568 -4.93 37.66 -17.06
CA GLN A 568 -4.32 38.70 -16.23
C GLN A 568 -3.82 38.09 -14.91
N PRO A 569 -2.78 38.60 -14.25
CA PRO A 569 -2.43 38.16 -12.91
C PRO A 569 -3.55 38.53 -11.90
N TYR A 570 -3.82 37.66 -10.93
CA TYR A 570 -4.78 37.88 -9.83
C TYR A 570 -4.30 37.15 -8.58
N PHE A 571 -4.86 37.50 -7.42
CA PHE A 571 -4.44 36.93 -6.15
C PHE A 571 -4.68 35.40 -6.12
N PRO A 572 -3.68 34.61 -5.72
CA PRO A 572 -3.82 33.15 -5.63
C PRO A 572 -4.89 32.78 -4.60
N GLY A 573 -5.71 31.78 -4.91
CA GLY A 573 -6.81 31.31 -4.05
C GLY A 573 -8.11 32.11 -4.15
N MET A 574 -8.15 33.22 -4.89
CA MET A 574 -9.37 34.01 -5.10
C MET A 574 -10.00 33.76 -6.48
N ILE A 575 -11.32 33.70 -6.55
CA ILE A 575 -12.05 33.59 -7.81
C ILE A 575 -12.20 34.99 -8.44
N ARG A 576 -11.91 35.09 -9.73
CA ARG A 576 -11.94 36.36 -10.49
C ARG A 576 -13.38 36.79 -10.80
N PRO A 577 -13.79 38.03 -10.50
CA PRO A 577 -15.12 38.53 -10.86
C PRO A 577 -15.17 38.87 -12.35
N ILE A 578 -15.73 37.96 -13.15
CA ILE A 578 -15.91 38.12 -14.60
C ILE A 578 -17.39 37.96 -14.90
N ALA A 579 -17.99 38.89 -15.66
CA ALA A 579 -19.40 38.85 -16.09
C ALA A 579 -19.65 37.81 -17.21
N ARG A 580 -19.13 36.59 -17.03
CA ARG A 580 -19.22 35.49 -17.98
C ARG A 580 -19.54 34.20 -17.24
N ASN A 581 -20.39 33.35 -17.82
CA ASN A 581 -20.76 32.05 -17.26
C ASN A 581 -19.63 31.00 -17.43
N LEU A 582 -18.46 31.27 -16.82
CA LEU A 582 -17.27 30.41 -16.85
C LEU A 582 -17.43 29.14 -16.02
N PHE A 583 -18.06 29.28 -14.86
CA PHE A 583 -18.27 28.21 -13.90
C PHE A 583 -19.76 28.08 -13.60
N SER A 584 -20.29 26.88 -13.79
CA SER A 584 -21.66 26.50 -13.48
C SER A 584 -21.68 25.53 -12.31
N LEU A 585 -22.50 25.84 -11.31
CA LEU A 585 -22.78 25.02 -10.14
C LEU A 585 -24.19 24.44 -10.29
N VAL A 586 -24.31 23.14 -10.52
CA VAL A 586 -25.59 22.45 -10.65
C VAL A 586 -25.79 21.50 -9.48
N CYS A 587 -26.83 21.80 -8.70
CA CYS A 587 -27.16 21.13 -7.47
C CYS A 587 -28.30 20.13 -7.72
N ILE A 588 -28.02 18.84 -7.60
CA ILE A 588 -28.99 17.75 -7.79
C ILE A 588 -29.45 17.27 -6.43
N LEU A 589 -30.73 17.48 -6.13
CA LEU A 589 -31.26 17.28 -4.78
C LEU A 589 -32.72 16.83 -4.77
N ASN A 590 -33.09 16.11 -3.72
CA ASN A 590 -34.48 15.86 -3.38
C ASN A 590 -34.93 16.92 -2.37
N PRO A 591 -35.98 17.71 -2.66
CA PRO A 591 -36.38 18.84 -1.82
C PRO A 591 -36.92 18.44 -0.44
N SER A 592 -37.25 17.17 -0.20
CA SER A 592 -37.76 16.68 1.09
C SER A 592 -36.65 16.28 2.07
N LEU A 593 -35.46 15.90 1.56
CA LEU A 593 -34.36 15.42 2.40
C LEU A 593 -33.70 16.54 3.23
N PRO A 594 -33.43 16.34 4.54
CA PRO A 594 -32.74 17.33 5.36
C PRO A 594 -31.36 17.73 4.84
N SER A 595 -30.57 16.79 4.30
CA SER A 595 -29.23 17.05 3.75
C SER A 595 -29.25 18.02 2.55
N SER A 596 -30.38 18.13 1.86
CA SER A 596 -30.56 19.09 0.76
C SER A 596 -30.68 20.52 1.26
N ARG A 597 -31.07 20.74 2.52
CA ARG A 597 -31.21 22.07 3.13
C ARG A 597 -29.87 22.80 3.19
N ASP A 598 -28.84 22.12 3.66
CA ASP A 598 -27.51 22.72 3.84
C ASP A 598 -26.94 23.18 2.49
N LEU A 599 -27.10 22.34 1.46
CA LEU A 599 -26.69 22.64 0.10
C LEU A 599 -27.50 23.81 -0.51
N LEU A 600 -28.82 23.85 -0.31
CA LEU A 600 -29.65 24.98 -0.73
C LEU A 600 -29.24 26.28 -0.02
N LYS A 601 -28.92 26.20 1.28
CA LYS A 601 -28.48 27.35 2.08
C LYS A 601 -27.12 27.86 1.61
N THR A 602 -26.15 26.98 1.38
CA THR A 602 -24.83 27.34 0.84
C THR A 602 -24.97 27.95 -0.56
N ALA A 603 -25.75 27.33 -1.46
CA ALA A 603 -25.99 27.87 -2.80
C ALA A 603 -26.64 29.27 -2.76
N PHE A 604 -27.61 29.49 -1.85
CA PHE A 604 -28.22 30.80 -1.65
C PHE A 604 -27.22 31.82 -1.07
N SER A 605 -26.37 31.40 -0.14
CA SER A 605 -25.28 32.23 0.42
C SER A 605 -24.32 32.70 -0.68
N LEU A 606 -23.83 31.79 -1.52
CA LEU A 606 -22.93 32.08 -2.65
C LEU A 606 -23.54 33.09 -3.63
N TYR A 607 -24.85 32.97 -3.91
CA TYR A 607 -25.57 33.95 -4.73
C TYR A 607 -25.62 35.34 -4.07
N MET A 608 -25.97 35.41 -2.78
CA MET A 608 -26.06 36.68 -2.03
C MET A 608 -24.71 37.39 -1.93
N HIS A 609 -23.62 36.62 -1.80
CA HIS A 609 -22.25 37.13 -1.78
C HIS A 609 -21.68 37.49 -3.16
N GLN A 610 -22.47 37.36 -4.23
CA GLN A 610 -22.05 37.68 -5.61
C GLN A 610 -20.81 36.90 -6.05
N VAL A 611 -20.71 35.62 -5.67
CA VAL A 611 -19.63 34.77 -6.17
C VAL A 611 -19.81 34.57 -7.69
N PRO A 612 -18.75 34.63 -8.52
CA PRO A 612 -18.83 34.51 -9.98
C PRO A 612 -19.11 33.06 -10.43
N LEU A 613 -20.26 32.53 -10.01
CA LEU A 613 -20.77 31.21 -10.31
C LEU A 613 -22.20 31.32 -10.83
N ARG A 614 -22.51 30.55 -11.88
CA ARG A 614 -23.88 30.37 -12.35
C ARG A 614 -24.51 29.21 -11.59
N ILE A 615 -25.52 29.47 -10.78
CA ILE A 615 -26.11 28.48 -9.85
C ILE A 615 -27.44 27.96 -10.39
N GLY A 616 -27.61 26.64 -10.45
CA GLY A 616 -28.83 25.98 -10.91
C GLY A 616 -29.20 24.75 -10.07
N PHE A 617 -30.49 24.41 -10.06
CA PHE A 617 -31.03 23.27 -9.32
C PHE A 617 -31.72 22.26 -10.23
N ILE A 618 -31.51 20.97 -9.97
CA ILE A 618 -32.28 19.87 -10.55
C ILE A 618 -32.93 19.11 -9.39
N PHE A 619 -34.27 19.11 -9.37
CA PHE A 619 -35.03 18.37 -8.37
C PHE A 619 -35.25 16.93 -8.84
N VAL A 620 -34.88 15.97 -7.99
CA VAL A 620 -35.09 14.53 -8.24
C VAL A 620 -36.21 14.05 -7.34
N ILE A 621 -37.33 13.68 -7.95
CA ILE A 621 -38.59 13.29 -7.29
C ILE A 621 -39.12 12.04 -7.98
N ASP A 622 -39.70 11.11 -7.22
CA ASP A 622 -40.27 9.89 -7.80
C ASP A 622 -41.52 10.17 -8.65
N ASP A 623 -41.45 9.82 -9.94
CA ASP A 623 -42.50 10.04 -10.94
C ASP A 623 -43.39 8.79 -11.16
N THR A 624 -43.88 8.18 -10.07
CA THR A 624 -44.87 7.10 -10.26
C THR A 624 -46.24 7.73 -10.57
N PRO A 625 -46.96 7.26 -11.62
CA PRO A 625 -48.14 7.95 -12.18
C PRO A 625 -49.35 8.00 -11.24
N SER A 626 -49.29 7.35 -10.08
CA SER A 626 -50.31 7.36 -9.03
C SER A 626 -50.05 8.38 -7.91
N LEU A 627 -48.91 9.08 -7.91
CA LEU A 627 -48.56 10.03 -6.85
C LEU A 627 -49.16 11.41 -7.15
N ASP A 628 -49.84 11.97 -6.16
CA ASP A 628 -50.34 13.34 -6.17
C ASP A 628 -49.70 14.18 -5.06
N GLY A 629 -49.78 15.50 -5.19
CA GLY A 629 -49.27 16.42 -4.16
C GLY A 629 -50.11 16.44 -2.88
N LYS A 630 -51.11 15.55 -2.75
CA LYS A 630 -51.92 15.34 -1.55
C LYS A 630 -51.47 14.13 -0.74
N SER A 631 -50.88 13.14 -1.39
CA SER A 631 -50.34 11.93 -0.76
C SER A 631 -48.82 11.99 -0.58
N ASN A 632 -48.11 12.71 -1.45
CA ASN A 632 -46.64 12.76 -1.44
C ASN A 632 -46.09 14.16 -1.13
N VAL A 633 -45.18 14.22 -0.15
CA VAL A 633 -44.53 15.44 0.33
C VAL A 633 -43.60 16.05 -0.73
N GLU A 634 -42.86 15.22 -1.47
CA GLU A 634 -41.88 15.65 -2.46
C GLU A 634 -42.56 16.37 -3.63
N VAL A 635 -43.64 15.77 -4.14
CA VAL A 635 -44.48 16.35 -5.19
C VAL A 635 -45.15 17.64 -4.69
N ALA A 636 -45.59 17.67 -3.43
CA ALA A 636 -46.19 18.87 -2.84
C ALA A 636 -45.20 20.05 -2.79
N ILE A 637 -43.98 19.84 -2.30
CA ILE A 637 -42.95 20.89 -2.22
C ILE A 637 -42.56 21.38 -3.61
N TYR A 638 -42.43 20.48 -4.59
CA TYR A 638 -42.12 20.86 -5.97
C TYR A 638 -43.23 21.66 -6.65
N ASN A 639 -44.49 21.24 -6.51
CA ASN A 639 -45.61 21.98 -7.09
C ASN A 639 -45.72 23.39 -6.50
N ILE A 640 -45.44 23.54 -5.19
CA ILE A 640 -45.33 24.86 -4.54
C ILE A 640 -44.20 25.68 -5.16
N PHE A 641 -43.03 25.07 -5.36
CA PHE A 641 -41.89 25.74 -5.98
C PHE A 641 -42.24 26.27 -7.37
N GLU A 642 -42.82 25.44 -8.23
CA GLU A 642 -43.14 25.82 -9.60
C GLU A 642 -44.24 26.90 -9.65
N PHE A 643 -45.24 26.81 -8.77
CA PHE A 643 -46.27 27.85 -8.60
C PHE A 643 -45.69 29.21 -8.19
N ILE A 644 -44.75 29.22 -7.23
CA ILE A 644 -44.11 30.47 -6.78
C ILE A 644 -43.17 31.01 -7.85
N LYS A 645 -42.45 30.13 -8.55
CA LYS A 645 -41.55 30.49 -9.65
C LYS A 645 -42.32 31.24 -10.75
N GLU A 646 -43.49 30.75 -11.17
CA GLU A 646 -44.33 31.43 -12.17
C GLU A 646 -44.85 32.80 -11.69
N LYS A 647 -45.28 32.91 -10.43
CA LYS A 647 -45.92 34.14 -9.92
C LYS A 647 -44.97 35.21 -9.43
N LYS A 648 -43.89 34.80 -8.74
CA LYS A 648 -43.02 35.67 -7.95
C LYS A 648 -41.54 35.57 -8.34
N GLY A 649 -41.17 34.63 -9.22
CA GLY A 649 -39.80 34.39 -9.66
C GLY A 649 -39.05 33.34 -8.83
N ILE A 650 -37.95 32.83 -9.39
CA ILE A 650 -37.22 31.66 -8.86
C ILE A 650 -36.56 31.91 -7.49
N LEU A 651 -35.99 33.09 -7.25
CA LEU A 651 -35.34 33.43 -5.98
C LEU A 651 -36.28 33.31 -4.78
N LYS A 652 -37.51 33.81 -4.94
CA LYS A 652 -38.55 33.72 -3.90
C LYS A 652 -39.04 32.29 -3.71
N ALA A 653 -39.02 31.46 -4.76
CA ALA A 653 -39.37 30.05 -4.68
C ALA A 653 -38.33 29.25 -3.88
N VAL A 654 -37.04 29.46 -4.13
CA VAL A 654 -35.95 28.81 -3.38
C VAL A 654 -35.97 29.24 -1.91
N HIS A 655 -36.12 30.54 -1.64
CA HIS A 655 -36.23 31.06 -0.28
C HIS A 655 -37.45 30.48 0.47
N PHE A 656 -38.56 30.22 -0.24
CA PHE A 656 -39.72 29.57 0.35
C PHE A 656 -39.45 28.12 0.75
N ILE A 657 -38.70 27.35 -0.05
CA ILE A 657 -38.27 25.99 0.33
C ILE A 657 -37.39 26.03 1.59
N LEU A 658 -36.44 26.96 1.67
CA LEU A 658 -35.62 27.14 2.87
C LEU A 658 -36.47 27.45 4.10
N LYS A 659 -37.47 28.32 3.95
CA LYS A 659 -38.42 28.65 5.02
C LYS A 659 -39.25 27.44 5.47
N ILE A 660 -39.67 26.57 4.54
CA ILE A 660 -40.35 25.31 4.88
C ILE A 660 -39.45 24.43 5.78
N HIS A 661 -38.18 24.28 5.42
CA HIS A 661 -37.21 23.49 6.21
C HIS A 661 -36.79 24.12 7.54
N GLU A 662 -37.00 25.43 7.70
CA GLU A 662 -36.74 26.16 8.96
C GLU A 662 -37.92 26.07 9.93
N GLU A 663 -39.16 26.14 9.42
CA GLU A 663 -40.37 26.18 10.26
C GLU A 663 -40.99 24.80 10.52
N LEU A 664 -40.78 23.81 9.65
CA LEU A 664 -41.29 22.45 9.82
C LEU A 664 -40.22 21.50 10.39
N SER A 665 -40.61 20.67 11.36
CA SER A 665 -39.75 19.62 11.92
C SER A 665 -39.68 18.40 11.00
N SER A 666 -38.47 17.88 10.74
CA SER A 666 -38.28 16.64 9.96
C SER A 666 -38.68 15.39 10.78
N PRO A 667 -39.45 14.44 10.23
CA PRO A 667 -39.93 14.32 8.85
C PRO A 667 -41.17 15.20 8.56
N ILE A 668 -41.18 15.83 7.39
CA ILE A 668 -42.23 16.75 6.95
C ILE A 668 -43.50 15.97 6.59
N GLU A 669 -44.65 16.31 7.17
CA GLU A 669 -45.94 15.75 6.77
C GLU A 669 -46.68 16.59 5.72
N VAL A 670 -47.41 15.93 4.80
CA VAL A 670 -48.16 16.63 3.74
C VAL A 670 -49.21 17.60 4.31
N SER A 671 -49.83 17.23 5.44
CA SER A 671 -50.86 18.05 6.09
C SER A 671 -50.32 19.39 6.62
N GLU A 672 -49.06 19.40 7.04
CA GLU A 672 -48.35 20.59 7.53
C GLU A 672 -47.96 21.49 6.37
N VAL A 673 -47.45 20.92 5.28
CA VAL A 673 -47.13 21.65 4.05
C VAL A 673 -48.36 22.37 3.49
N HIS A 674 -49.52 21.71 3.49
CA HIS A 674 -50.77 22.33 3.03
C HIS A 674 -51.25 23.47 3.94
N LYS A 675 -51.14 23.31 5.26
CA LYS A 675 -51.46 24.38 6.23
C LYS A 675 -50.53 25.57 6.06
N PHE A 676 -49.23 25.30 5.92
CA PHE A 676 -48.19 26.29 5.71
C PHE A 676 -48.42 27.09 4.42
N PHE A 677 -48.79 26.40 3.34
CA PHE A 677 -49.12 27.02 2.06
C PHE A 677 -50.36 27.92 2.16
N LYS A 678 -51.45 27.45 2.77
CA LYS A 678 -52.68 28.25 2.98
C LYS A 678 -52.45 29.51 3.82
N ALA A 679 -51.56 29.45 4.81
CA ALA A 679 -51.23 30.61 5.63
C ALA A 679 -50.59 31.73 4.80
N HIS A 680 -49.78 31.37 3.80
CA HIS A 680 -49.04 32.33 2.96
C HIS A 680 -49.78 32.72 1.67
N PHE A 681 -50.71 31.89 1.19
CA PHE A 681 -51.49 32.11 -0.03
C PHE A 681 -52.97 31.78 0.21
N GLN A 682 -53.76 32.81 0.52
CA GLN A 682 -55.18 32.67 0.88
C GLN A 682 -56.11 32.51 -0.34
N ASP A 683 -55.64 32.81 -1.56
CA ASP A 683 -56.48 32.92 -2.78
C ASP A 683 -56.23 31.81 -3.83
N SER A 684 -55.68 30.65 -3.45
CA SER A 684 -55.31 29.58 -4.41
C SER A 684 -56.04 28.25 -4.22
N ASP A 685 -56.63 27.74 -5.31
CA ASP A 685 -57.27 26.41 -5.38
C ASP A 685 -56.25 25.28 -5.18
N LEU A 686 -56.31 24.60 -4.04
CA LEU A 686 -55.42 23.47 -3.71
C LEU A 686 -55.53 22.33 -4.72
N ASP A 687 -56.73 22.05 -5.24
CA ASP A 687 -56.95 20.94 -6.15
C ASP A 687 -56.31 21.15 -7.52
N LYS A 688 -56.13 22.41 -7.94
CA LYS A 688 -55.43 22.74 -9.19
C LYS A 688 -53.91 22.62 -9.06
N ILE A 689 -53.37 22.83 -7.85
CA ILE A 689 -51.93 22.81 -7.59
C ILE A 689 -51.44 21.42 -7.20
N PHE A 690 -52.18 20.69 -6.36
CA PHE A 690 -51.76 19.40 -5.81
C PHE A 690 -52.47 18.20 -6.45
N GLY A 691 -53.42 18.43 -7.37
CA GLY A 691 -54.15 17.35 -8.05
C GLY A 691 -53.30 16.58 -9.07
N ILE A 692 -53.74 15.37 -9.40
CA ILE A 692 -53.06 14.44 -10.32
C ILE A 692 -52.77 15.07 -11.70
N ASN A 693 -53.69 15.92 -12.20
CA ASN A 693 -53.56 16.60 -13.49
C ASN A 693 -53.09 18.06 -13.35
N SER A 694 -52.33 18.39 -12.30
CA SER A 694 -51.82 19.76 -12.12
C SER A 694 -50.91 20.16 -13.30
N ASP A 695 -51.00 21.41 -13.76
CA ASP A 695 -50.05 21.90 -14.77
C ASP A 695 -48.60 21.94 -14.23
N TYR A 696 -48.45 21.99 -12.91
CA TYR A 696 -47.18 22.06 -12.18
C TYR A 696 -46.43 20.72 -12.08
N SER A 697 -47.09 19.59 -12.35
CA SER A 697 -46.46 18.26 -12.29
C SER A 697 -45.83 17.80 -13.62
N LYS A 698 -45.99 18.58 -14.71
CA LYS A 698 -45.55 18.20 -16.07
C LYS A 698 -44.03 17.96 -16.19
N ASN A 699 -43.23 18.68 -15.41
CA ASN A 699 -41.77 18.63 -15.49
C ASN A 699 -41.12 17.63 -14.50
N LEU A 700 -41.90 16.94 -13.66
CA LEU A 700 -41.38 15.99 -12.66
C LEU A 700 -40.55 14.86 -13.30
N SER A 701 -40.98 14.38 -14.45
CA SER A 701 -40.31 13.30 -15.19
C SER A 701 -38.89 13.67 -15.65
N THR A 702 -38.60 14.95 -15.87
CA THR A 702 -37.32 15.40 -16.46
C THR A 702 -36.14 15.16 -15.53
N GLY A 703 -36.24 15.62 -14.27
CA GLY A 703 -35.17 15.49 -13.27
C GLY A 703 -34.87 14.03 -12.89
N ILE A 704 -35.91 13.20 -12.71
CA ILE A 704 -35.73 11.77 -12.38
C ILE A 704 -35.20 10.96 -13.55
N ASN A 705 -35.63 11.25 -14.78
CA ASN A 705 -35.10 10.60 -15.98
C ASN A 705 -33.63 10.98 -16.19
N PHE A 706 -33.28 12.24 -15.96
CA PHE A 706 -31.89 12.68 -15.95
C PHE A 706 -31.08 11.95 -14.89
N TYR A 707 -31.54 11.88 -13.64
CA TYR A 707 -30.86 11.17 -12.55
C TYR A 707 -30.61 9.69 -12.89
N ARG A 708 -31.66 8.97 -13.33
CA ARG A 708 -31.56 7.56 -13.74
C ARG A 708 -30.60 7.34 -14.91
N ARG A 709 -30.58 8.25 -15.89
CA ARG A 709 -29.68 8.16 -17.06
C ARG A 709 -28.24 8.55 -16.72
N SER A 710 -28.06 9.55 -15.87
CA SER A 710 -26.74 10.07 -15.48
C SER A 710 -25.89 9.04 -14.74
N GLY A 711 -26.52 8.06 -14.08
CA GLY A 711 -25.82 7.00 -13.34
C GLY A 711 -25.29 7.42 -11.98
N LEU A 712 -25.73 8.57 -11.46
CA LEU A 712 -25.46 9.01 -10.10
C LEU A 712 -26.12 8.06 -9.10
N LYS A 713 -25.37 7.65 -8.06
CA LYS A 713 -25.82 6.67 -7.05
C LYS A 713 -26.40 7.32 -5.79
N LYS A 714 -25.90 8.49 -5.39
CA LYS A 714 -26.20 9.14 -4.11
C LYS A 714 -26.83 10.52 -4.33
N LEU A 715 -27.76 10.90 -3.47
CA LEU A 715 -28.32 12.24 -3.38
C LEU A 715 -28.10 12.79 -1.96
N PRO A 716 -27.81 14.10 -1.79
CA PRO A 716 -27.62 15.09 -2.84
C PRO A 716 -26.26 14.97 -3.56
N THR A 717 -26.14 15.52 -4.77
CA THR A 717 -24.87 15.62 -5.52
C THR A 717 -24.72 17.03 -6.09
N VAL A 718 -23.50 17.56 -6.12
CA VAL A 718 -23.17 18.86 -6.72
C VAL A 718 -22.25 18.64 -7.91
N LEU A 719 -22.54 19.32 -9.03
CA LEU A 719 -21.71 19.32 -10.23
C LEU A 719 -21.13 20.73 -10.45
N VAL A 720 -19.81 20.83 -10.61
CA VAL A 720 -19.12 22.06 -11.05
C VAL A 720 -18.66 21.86 -12.49
N ASN A 721 -19.29 22.55 -13.45
CA ASN A 721 -19.08 22.34 -14.89
C ASN A 721 -19.20 20.86 -15.30
N GLY A 722 -20.13 20.14 -14.67
CA GLY A 722 -20.39 18.73 -14.94
C GLY A 722 -19.54 17.77 -14.12
N ILE A 723 -18.47 18.22 -13.45
CA ILE A 723 -17.65 17.37 -12.59
C ILE A 723 -18.34 17.22 -11.22
N PRO A 724 -18.67 16.00 -10.77
CA PRO A 724 -19.25 15.80 -9.44
C PRO A 724 -18.24 16.05 -8.33
N LEU A 725 -18.69 16.68 -7.25
CA LEU A 725 -17.91 16.80 -6.02
C LEU A 725 -17.88 15.48 -5.26
N ASP A 726 -16.78 15.23 -4.55
CA ASP A 726 -16.60 14.02 -3.75
C ASP A 726 -17.59 13.98 -2.57
N ASN A 727 -18.04 12.79 -2.21
CA ASN A 727 -19.06 12.62 -1.17
C ASN A 727 -18.61 13.15 0.20
N SER A 728 -17.31 13.09 0.51
CA SER A 728 -16.71 13.62 1.74
C SER A 728 -16.80 15.15 1.83
N ALA A 729 -16.77 15.83 0.68
CA ALA A 729 -16.95 17.28 0.59
C ALA A 729 -18.42 17.70 0.85
N LEU A 730 -19.38 16.77 0.75
CA LEU A 730 -20.81 17.04 0.93
C LEU A 730 -21.32 16.82 2.37
N GLU A 731 -20.44 16.46 3.31
CA GLU A 731 -20.83 16.15 4.70
C GLU A 731 -21.16 17.39 5.57
N SER A 732 -20.59 18.54 5.24
CA SER A 732 -20.76 19.78 6.01
C SER A 732 -20.71 21.02 5.11
N SER A 733 -21.34 22.12 5.52
CA SER A 733 -21.39 23.36 4.73
C SER A 733 -20.01 23.89 4.32
N ASP A 734 -19.06 23.86 5.25
CA ASP A 734 -17.75 24.48 5.06
C ASP A 734 -16.91 23.67 4.05
N ARG A 735 -17.00 22.33 4.12
CA ARG A 735 -16.34 21.44 3.16
C ARG A 735 -16.92 21.54 1.74
N ILE A 736 -18.20 21.91 1.61
CA ILE A 736 -18.82 22.11 0.29
C ILE A 736 -18.18 23.32 -0.40
N GLU A 737 -17.96 24.42 0.33
CA GLU A 737 -17.33 25.63 -0.20
C GLU A 737 -15.88 25.36 -0.64
N ASP A 738 -15.11 24.66 0.20
CA ASP A 738 -13.73 24.25 -0.12
C ASP A 738 -13.68 23.35 -1.36
N GLY A 739 -14.59 22.37 -1.45
CA GLY A 739 -14.70 21.47 -2.61
C GLY A 739 -15.04 22.20 -3.91
N ILE A 740 -15.94 23.19 -3.84
CA ILE A 740 -16.27 24.06 -4.99
C ILE A 740 -15.04 24.87 -5.40
N LEU A 741 -14.36 25.53 -4.47
CA LEU A 741 -13.19 26.35 -4.75
C LEU A 741 -12.07 25.52 -5.38
N PHE A 742 -11.77 24.35 -4.82
CA PHE A 742 -10.77 23.43 -5.35
C PHE A 742 -11.08 23.02 -6.80
N SER A 743 -12.34 22.66 -7.09
CA SER A 743 -12.76 22.31 -8.45
C SER A 743 -12.61 23.46 -9.44
N ILE A 744 -12.93 24.70 -9.01
CA ILE A 744 -12.78 25.90 -9.83
C ILE A 744 -11.30 26.17 -10.13
N MET A 745 -10.43 26.11 -9.12
CA MET A 745 -8.99 26.36 -9.29
C MET A 745 -8.38 25.34 -10.27
N ARG A 746 -8.75 24.06 -10.15
CA ARG A 746 -8.30 22.99 -11.06
C ARG A 746 -8.73 23.25 -12.51
N GLN A 747 -9.98 23.68 -12.73
CA GLN A 747 -10.49 23.92 -14.07
C GLN A 747 -9.99 25.22 -14.70
N THR A 748 -9.56 26.18 -13.88
CA THR A 748 -9.10 27.50 -14.33
C THR A 748 -7.88 27.38 -15.26
N SER A 749 -6.94 26.49 -14.96
CA SER A 749 -5.73 26.28 -15.79
C SER A 749 -6.08 25.77 -17.19
N SER A 750 -7.03 24.83 -17.30
CA SER A 750 -7.53 24.30 -18.57
C SER A 750 -8.23 25.38 -19.40
N LEU A 751 -9.05 26.24 -18.77
CA LEU A 751 -9.70 27.36 -19.44
C LEU A 751 -8.68 28.43 -19.87
N GLN A 752 -7.68 28.75 -19.05
CA GLN A 752 -6.62 29.68 -19.42
C GLN A 752 -5.83 29.18 -20.64
N ARG A 753 -5.46 27.90 -20.66
CA ARG A 753 -4.80 27.27 -21.81
C ARG A 753 -5.64 27.38 -23.08
N ALA A 754 -6.93 27.06 -22.99
CA ALA A 754 -7.86 27.19 -24.12
C ALA A 754 -7.96 28.61 -24.69
N VAL A 755 -7.90 29.63 -23.82
CA VAL A 755 -7.89 31.05 -24.21
C VAL A 755 -6.57 31.45 -24.85
N MET A 756 -5.44 30.96 -24.34
CA MET A 756 -4.11 31.21 -24.92
C MET A 756 -3.99 30.59 -26.32
N ASP A 757 -4.50 29.38 -26.49
CA ASP A 757 -4.51 28.65 -27.77
C ASP A 757 -5.51 29.24 -28.78
N GLY A 758 -6.39 30.14 -28.33
CA GLY A 758 -7.43 30.77 -29.15
C GLY A 758 -8.65 29.89 -29.43
N SER A 759 -8.77 28.74 -28.77
CA SER A 759 -9.91 27.82 -28.91
C SER A 759 -11.19 28.31 -28.21
N LEU A 760 -11.07 29.20 -27.23
CA LEU A 760 -12.19 29.85 -26.55
C LEU A 760 -12.16 31.36 -26.81
N THR A 761 -13.24 31.88 -27.41
CA THR A 761 -13.37 33.31 -27.74
C THR A 761 -14.63 33.94 -27.12
N ASP A 762 -14.64 35.28 -27.02
CA ASP A 762 -15.74 36.04 -26.42
C ASP A 762 -17.10 35.91 -27.14
N LYS A 763 -17.11 35.34 -28.36
CA LYS A 763 -18.33 35.13 -29.17
C LYS A 763 -19.06 33.83 -28.84
N GLU A 764 -18.36 32.87 -28.24
CA GLU A 764 -18.92 31.55 -27.98
C GLU A 764 -19.67 31.51 -26.66
N ASN A 765 -20.66 30.62 -26.57
CA ASN A 765 -21.32 30.34 -25.30
C ASN A 765 -20.45 29.36 -24.52
N ILE A 766 -19.81 29.86 -23.45
CA ILE A 766 -18.84 29.12 -22.66
C ILE A 766 -19.43 27.82 -22.09
N LEU A 767 -20.68 27.85 -21.61
CA LEU A 767 -21.33 26.66 -21.07
C LEU A 767 -21.45 25.56 -22.15
N ASN A 768 -21.87 25.92 -23.36
CA ASN A 768 -21.97 24.96 -24.46
C ASN A 768 -20.60 24.45 -24.90
N TRP A 769 -19.59 25.32 -24.89
CA TRP A 769 -18.22 24.95 -25.21
C TRP A 769 -17.66 23.95 -24.20
N VAL A 770 -17.78 24.23 -22.89
CA VAL A 770 -17.34 23.34 -21.82
C VAL A 770 -18.04 21.98 -21.93
N MET A 771 -19.35 21.97 -22.17
CA MET A 771 -20.15 20.74 -22.30
C MET A 771 -19.96 20.01 -23.64
N SER A 772 -19.24 20.59 -24.61
CA SER A 772 -18.94 19.97 -25.91
C SER A 772 -17.57 19.27 -25.94
N ARG A 773 -16.80 19.38 -24.86
CA ARG A 773 -15.50 18.72 -24.73
C ARG A 773 -15.65 17.19 -24.85
N PRO A 774 -14.63 16.50 -25.40
CA PRO A 774 -14.67 15.04 -25.56
C PRO A 774 -14.75 14.31 -24.21
N ASP A 775 -14.28 14.94 -23.14
CA ASP A 775 -14.28 14.37 -21.79
C ASP A 775 -15.66 14.45 -21.10
N VAL A 776 -16.62 15.16 -21.71
CA VAL A 776 -17.98 15.28 -21.19
C VAL A 776 -18.82 14.10 -21.65
N LEU A 777 -19.30 13.33 -20.69
CA LEU A 777 -20.04 12.11 -20.89
C LEU A 777 -21.54 12.33 -20.64
N PRO A 778 -22.42 11.68 -21.44
CA PRO A 778 -23.86 11.74 -21.21
C PRO A 778 -24.32 10.87 -20.03
N ARG A 779 -23.49 9.89 -19.62
CA ARG A 779 -23.77 8.95 -18.53
C ARG A 779 -22.48 8.53 -17.86
N LEU A 780 -22.50 8.51 -16.54
CA LEU A 780 -21.45 7.96 -15.70
C LEU A 780 -21.75 6.49 -15.41
N ASN A 781 -20.75 5.65 -15.61
CA ASN A 781 -20.79 4.28 -15.13
C ASN A 781 -19.78 4.14 -13.99
N PRO A 782 -20.22 4.09 -12.73
CA PRO A 782 -19.32 4.03 -11.58
C PRO A 782 -18.40 2.81 -11.57
N ARG A 783 -18.73 1.75 -12.34
CA ARG A 783 -17.86 0.56 -12.50
C ARG A 783 -16.67 0.80 -13.43
N LEU A 784 -16.80 1.72 -14.38
CA LEU A 784 -15.73 2.07 -15.33
C LEU A 784 -14.97 3.31 -14.85
N ILE A 785 -15.74 4.25 -14.31
CA ILE A 785 -15.36 5.60 -13.93
C ILE A 785 -15.78 5.76 -12.46
N GLY A 786 -15.03 5.13 -11.57
CA GLY A 786 -15.26 5.18 -10.13
C GLY A 786 -14.51 6.35 -9.51
N ASN A 787 -15.19 7.11 -8.64
CA ASN A 787 -14.62 8.23 -7.90
C ASN A 787 -14.48 7.94 -6.39
N ASN A 788 -14.70 6.68 -5.98
CA ASN A 788 -14.69 6.31 -4.58
C ASN A 788 -13.44 5.48 -4.32
N ASP A 789 -12.61 5.90 -3.38
CA ASP A 789 -11.51 5.09 -2.83
C ASP A 789 -11.99 3.74 -2.26
N GLU A 790 -13.28 3.62 -1.94
CA GLU A 790 -13.91 2.34 -1.56
C GLU A 790 -14.12 1.37 -2.75
N ASP A 791 -14.41 1.89 -3.96
CA ASP A 791 -14.58 1.11 -5.19
C ASP A 791 -13.27 1.04 -6.02
N ASN A 792 -12.28 1.92 -5.77
CA ASN A 792 -10.96 1.90 -6.46
C ASN A 792 -10.15 0.63 -6.17
N ASN A 793 -10.49 -0.11 -5.11
CA ASN A 793 -9.99 -1.47 -4.87
C ASN A 793 -10.47 -2.49 -5.93
N GLU A 794 -11.39 -2.13 -6.84
CA GLU A 794 -11.92 -3.01 -7.89
C GLU A 794 -11.27 -2.86 -9.28
N ARG A 795 -10.34 -1.90 -9.50
CA ARG A 795 -9.45 -2.00 -10.68
C ARG A 795 -8.44 -3.14 -10.45
N LYS A 796 -8.95 -4.36 -10.49
CA LYS A 796 -8.15 -5.58 -10.44
C LYS A 796 -7.49 -5.75 -11.79
N THR A 797 -6.25 -5.29 -11.87
CA THR A 797 -5.38 -5.67 -12.98
C THR A 797 -5.12 -7.17 -12.85
N LEU A 798 -5.87 -7.97 -13.61
CA LEU A 798 -5.58 -9.39 -13.74
C LEU A 798 -4.30 -9.50 -14.57
N GLN A 799 -3.19 -9.82 -13.92
CA GLN A 799 -1.93 -10.09 -14.61
C GLN A 799 -2.12 -11.38 -15.44
N PRO A 800 -1.98 -11.33 -16.78
CA PRO A 800 -2.10 -12.53 -17.59
C PRO A 800 -0.94 -13.47 -17.26
N PHE A 801 -1.24 -14.69 -16.81
CA PHE A 801 -0.25 -15.74 -16.67
C PHE A 801 0.16 -16.21 -18.06
N ILE A 802 1.26 -15.70 -18.60
CA ILE A 802 1.82 -16.20 -19.85
C ILE A 802 2.98 -17.11 -19.48
N SER A 803 2.77 -18.43 -19.42
CA SER A 803 3.92 -19.34 -19.40
C SER A 803 4.36 -19.60 -20.85
N THR A 804 5.62 -19.30 -21.13
CA THR A 804 6.26 -19.59 -22.43
C THR A 804 6.85 -21.00 -22.50
N SER A 805 6.44 -21.89 -21.59
CA SER A 805 6.83 -23.29 -21.66
C SER A 805 6.24 -23.87 -22.94
N ASN A 806 7.10 -24.07 -23.95
CA ASN A 806 6.85 -24.81 -25.19
C ASN A 806 6.47 -26.29 -24.98
N ASP A 807 6.18 -26.69 -23.75
CA ASP A 807 5.59 -28.00 -23.51
C ASP A 807 4.22 -27.95 -24.15
N ASP A 808 3.99 -28.82 -25.14
CA ASP A 808 2.68 -29.09 -25.69
C ASP A 808 1.79 -29.60 -24.54
N ILE A 809 1.20 -28.67 -23.80
CA ILE A 809 0.24 -28.99 -22.75
C ILE A 809 -0.91 -29.67 -23.49
N LEU A 810 -1.05 -30.98 -23.26
CA LEU A 810 -2.15 -31.80 -23.74
C LEU A 810 -3.42 -31.34 -23.02
N CYS A 811 -4.05 -30.30 -23.54
CA CYS A 811 -5.35 -29.80 -23.07
C CYS A 811 -6.50 -30.81 -23.33
N GLU A 812 -6.22 -31.92 -24.02
CA GLU A 812 -7.21 -32.90 -24.48
C GLU A 812 -7.70 -33.88 -23.38
N ASP A 813 -6.94 -34.07 -22.28
CA ASP A 813 -7.25 -35.08 -21.25
C ASP A 813 -7.95 -34.51 -19.98
N ASN A 814 -9.25 -34.79 -19.84
CA ASN A 814 -10.11 -34.35 -18.73
C ASN A 814 -9.62 -34.77 -17.32
N THR A 815 -8.97 -35.93 -17.18
CA THR A 815 -8.51 -36.45 -15.87
C THR A 815 -7.24 -35.78 -15.38
N LEU A 816 -6.49 -35.16 -16.29
CA LEU A 816 -5.30 -34.37 -16.00
C LEU A 816 -5.69 -32.92 -15.68
N LEU A 817 -6.80 -32.40 -16.24
CA LEU A 817 -7.21 -31.01 -16.07
C LEU A 817 -7.48 -30.61 -14.61
N GLU A 818 -8.14 -31.49 -13.84
CA GLU A 818 -8.35 -31.30 -12.39
C GLU A 818 -7.03 -31.34 -11.60
N LYS A 819 -5.98 -31.97 -12.14
CA LYS A 819 -4.65 -32.05 -11.52
C LYS A 819 -3.67 -30.99 -12.04
N MET A 820 -4.00 -30.28 -13.11
CA MET A 820 -3.17 -29.23 -13.68
C MET A 820 -3.14 -27.99 -12.77
N SER A 821 -1.99 -27.31 -12.76
CA SER A 821 -1.84 -26.01 -12.11
C SER A 821 -2.76 -24.96 -12.75
N TYR A 822 -3.14 -23.92 -12.00
CA TYR A 822 -4.00 -22.84 -12.50
C TYR A 822 -3.43 -22.16 -13.76
N GLN A 823 -2.11 -22.01 -13.84
CA GLN A 823 -1.43 -21.46 -15.00
C GLN A 823 -1.64 -22.32 -16.25
N ASN A 824 -1.52 -23.63 -16.11
CA ASN A 824 -1.73 -24.56 -17.22
C ASN A 824 -3.20 -24.59 -17.66
N ARG A 825 -4.14 -24.49 -16.71
CA ARG A 825 -5.58 -24.35 -17.03
C ARG A 825 -5.87 -23.04 -17.76
N TYR A 826 -5.30 -21.93 -17.29
CA TYR A 826 -5.42 -20.62 -17.91
C TYR A 826 -4.83 -20.59 -19.32
N ASN A 827 -3.65 -21.18 -19.52
CA ASN A 827 -3.03 -21.33 -20.84
C ASN A 827 -3.87 -22.21 -21.77
N CYS A 828 -4.39 -23.34 -21.28
CA CYS A 828 -5.32 -24.17 -22.04
C CYS A 828 -6.58 -23.40 -22.40
N LEU A 829 -7.14 -22.62 -21.47
CA LEU A 829 -8.29 -21.76 -21.73
C LEU A 829 -7.96 -20.79 -22.86
N ILE A 830 -6.86 -20.03 -22.80
CA ILE A 830 -6.46 -19.09 -23.86
C ILE A 830 -6.28 -19.79 -25.20
N LYS A 831 -5.59 -20.94 -25.23
CA LYS A 831 -5.26 -21.68 -26.46
C LYS A 831 -6.50 -22.25 -27.14
N GLU A 832 -7.50 -22.68 -26.36
CA GLU A 832 -8.75 -23.23 -26.89
C GLU A 832 -9.84 -22.19 -27.19
N ARG A 833 -9.65 -20.92 -26.80
CA ARG A 833 -10.66 -19.86 -27.03
C ARG A 833 -10.72 -19.45 -28.49
N PHE A 834 -11.95 -19.31 -28.99
CA PHE A 834 -12.24 -18.66 -30.25
C PHE A 834 -12.43 -17.14 -30.06
N TYR A 835 -11.82 -16.34 -30.93
CA TYR A 835 -11.89 -14.88 -30.88
C TYR A 835 -12.77 -14.35 -32.03
N LEU A 836 -13.82 -13.61 -31.68
CA LEU A 836 -14.71 -12.96 -32.64
C LEU A 836 -14.12 -11.60 -33.06
N VAL A 837 -13.99 -11.40 -34.37
CA VAL A 837 -13.47 -10.18 -35.01
C VAL A 837 -14.52 -9.58 -35.95
N ARG A 838 -14.42 -8.31 -36.37
CA ARG A 838 -15.40 -7.68 -37.28
C ARG A 838 -15.42 -8.25 -38.71
N SER A 839 -14.27 -8.49 -39.34
CA SER A 839 -14.14 -9.07 -40.70
C SER A 839 -13.57 -10.50 -40.66
N ASP A 840 -13.92 -11.32 -41.66
CA ASP A 840 -13.36 -12.69 -41.85
C ASP A 840 -12.03 -12.68 -42.60
N GLU A 841 -11.68 -11.54 -43.21
CA GLU A 841 -10.37 -11.31 -43.79
C GLU A 841 -9.37 -11.17 -42.64
N MET A 842 -8.74 -12.29 -42.29
CA MET A 842 -7.37 -12.33 -41.80
C MET A 842 -6.49 -11.67 -42.88
N LEU A 843 -6.55 -10.35 -43.01
CA LEU A 843 -5.42 -9.64 -43.59
C LEU A 843 -4.29 -9.86 -42.58
N ASP A 844 -3.21 -10.49 -43.05
CA ASP A 844 -1.98 -10.86 -42.32
C ASP A 844 -1.29 -9.70 -41.56
N GLU A 845 -1.92 -8.53 -41.41
CA GLU A 845 -1.36 -7.31 -40.83
C GLU A 845 -2.33 -6.46 -39.97
N SER A 846 -3.57 -6.89 -39.69
CA SER A 846 -4.43 -6.09 -38.80
C SER A 846 -4.18 -6.42 -37.33
N ILE A 847 -3.25 -5.72 -36.70
CA ILE A 847 -3.00 -5.80 -35.26
C ILE A 847 -4.30 -5.41 -34.52
N HIS A 848 -4.89 -6.34 -33.77
CA HIS A 848 -6.01 -6.04 -32.87
C HIS A 848 -5.46 -5.53 -31.54
N TRP A 849 -5.80 -4.28 -31.18
CA TRP A 849 -5.23 -3.62 -30.01
C TRP A 849 -5.95 -3.99 -28.71
N PHE A 850 -7.22 -4.41 -28.79
CA PHE A 850 -8.05 -4.64 -27.60
C PHE A 850 -8.73 -6.00 -27.62
N THR A 851 -8.48 -6.79 -26.58
CA THR A 851 -9.13 -8.09 -26.34
C THR A 851 -10.14 -7.92 -25.21
N VAL A 852 -11.42 -8.15 -25.51
CA VAL A 852 -12.50 -8.08 -24.52
C VAL A 852 -12.95 -9.48 -24.16
N TRP A 853 -12.74 -9.86 -22.90
CA TRP A 853 -13.19 -11.14 -22.35
C TRP A 853 -14.52 -10.93 -21.65
N LEU A 854 -15.59 -11.46 -22.23
CA LEU A 854 -16.93 -11.37 -21.70
C LEU A 854 -17.20 -12.57 -20.79
N VAL A 855 -17.14 -12.37 -19.47
CA VAL A 855 -17.51 -13.37 -18.47
C VAL A 855 -18.98 -13.18 -18.09
N ALA A 856 -19.86 -14.12 -18.44
CA ALA A 856 -21.30 -13.99 -18.17
C ALA A 856 -22.03 -15.32 -18.00
N ASP A 857 -23.08 -15.31 -17.18
CA ASP A 857 -24.08 -16.39 -17.15
C ASP A 857 -25.04 -16.24 -18.33
N LEU A 858 -24.84 -17.04 -19.37
CA LEU A 858 -25.70 -17.02 -20.55
C LEU A 858 -27.10 -17.62 -20.33
N ASN A 859 -27.33 -18.30 -19.20
CA ASN A 859 -28.67 -18.76 -18.86
C ASN A 859 -29.50 -17.63 -18.20
N SER A 860 -28.84 -16.56 -17.74
CA SER A 860 -29.51 -15.38 -17.21
C SER A 860 -29.87 -14.37 -18.31
N VAL A 861 -31.05 -13.77 -18.20
CA VAL A 861 -31.51 -12.67 -19.07
C VAL A 861 -30.49 -11.52 -19.11
N LYS A 862 -29.86 -11.20 -17.97
CA LYS A 862 -28.85 -10.14 -17.87
C LYS A 862 -27.56 -10.50 -18.63
N GLY A 863 -27.12 -11.75 -18.57
CA GLY A 863 -25.93 -12.20 -19.29
C GLY A 863 -26.13 -12.24 -20.80
N GLN A 864 -27.33 -12.63 -21.26
CA GLN A 864 -27.70 -12.56 -22.68
C GLN A 864 -27.76 -11.12 -23.20
N GLN A 865 -28.32 -10.20 -22.41
CA GLN A 865 -28.31 -8.77 -22.73
C GLN A 865 -26.87 -8.23 -22.85
N LEU A 866 -26.00 -8.63 -21.93
CA LEU A 866 -24.59 -8.24 -21.95
C LEU A 866 -23.87 -8.74 -23.22
N LEU A 867 -24.09 -10.00 -23.62
CA LEU A 867 -23.54 -10.55 -24.87
C LEU A 867 -24.09 -9.81 -26.09
N ARG A 868 -25.39 -9.46 -26.11
CA ARG A 868 -25.99 -8.69 -27.20
C ARG A 868 -25.34 -7.31 -27.35
N ASP A 869 -25.10 -6.63 -26.24
CA ASP A 869 -24.48 -5.31 -26.26
C ASP A 869 -22.99 -5.37 -26.62
N ALA A 870 -22.27 -6.42 -26.19
CA ALA A 870 -20.90 -6.69 -26.63
C ALA A 870 -20.81 -6.95 -28.15
N LEU A 871 -21.76 -7.71 -28.72
CA LEU A 871 -21.83 -7.93 -30.17
C LEU A 871 -22.17 -6.65 -30.94
N LYS A 872 -22.98 -5.74 -30.38
CA LYS A 872 -23.22 -4.41 -30.97
C LYS A 872 -21.95 -3.56 -30.95
N ALA A 873 -21.17 -3.62 -29.87
CA ALA A 873 -19.89 -2.91 -29.76
C ALA A 873 -18.89 -3.42 -30.81
N LEU A 874 -18.74 -4.75 -30.94
CA LEU A 874 -17.88 -5.39 -31.94
C LEU A 874 -18.20 -4.98 -33.38
N LYS A 875 -19.47 -4.74 -33.72
CA LYS A 875 -19.87 -4.24 -35.05
C LYS A 875 -19.41 -2.81 -35.33
N LYS A 876 -19.22 -1.99 -34.29
CA LYS A 876 -18.81 -0.58 -34.41
C LYS A 876 -17.30 -0.43 -34.48
N SER A 877 -16.55 -1.23 -33.72
CA SER A 877 -15.09 -1.17 -33.59
C SER A 877 -14.34 -2.05 -34.60
N ASN A 878 -13.23 -1.56 -35.16
CA ASN A 878 -12.35 -2.35 -36.04
C ASN A 878 -11.18 -3.03 -35.32
N TYR A 879 -10.84 -2.57 -34.12
CA TYR A 879 -9.63 -2.96 -33.39
C TYR A 879 -9.91 -3.88 -32.18
N MET A 880 -11.18 -4.20 -31.94
CA MET A 880 -11.63 -5.03 -30.82
C MET A 880 -11.80 -6.47 -31.28
N GLN A 881 -11.29 -7.40 -30.49
CA GLN A 881 -11.63 -8.82 -30.54
C GLN A 881 -12.42 -9.21 -29.28
N LEU A 882 -13.42 -10.06 -29.44
CA LEU A 882 -14.34 -10.46 -28.38
C LEU A 882 -14.26 -11.97 -28.13
N THR A 883 -14.13 -12.35 -26.87
CA THR A 883 -14.15 -13.74 -26.42
C THR A 883 -15.21 -13.91 -25.34
N LEU A 884 -15.84 -15.08 -25.29
CA LEU A 884 -16.85 -15.42 -24.31
C LEU A 884 -16.29 -16.45 -23.31
N ILE A 885 -16.56 -16.22 -22.03
CA ILE A 885 -16.31 -17.15 -20.94
C ILE A 885 -17.62 -17.34 -20.18
N TYR A 886 -18.10 -18.57 -20.14
CA TYR A 886 -19.30 -18.94 -19.40
C TYR A 886 -19.01 -19.01 -17.90
N ASN A 887 -19.81 -18.30 -17.11
CA ASN A 887 -19.78 -18.37 -15.66
C ASN A 887 -21.21 -18.61 -15.14
N GLY A 888 -21.55 -19.87 -14.87
CA GLY A 888 -22.86 -20.26 -14.36
C GLY A 888 -22.80 -21.57 -13.56
N PRO A 889 -23.91 -21.99 -12.94
CA PRO A 889 -23.95 -23.17 -12.07
C PRO A 889 -23.60 -24.46 -12.84
N GLU A 890 -23.05 -25.46 -12.12
CA GLU A 890 -22.74 -26.78 -12.67
C GLU A 890 -23.98 -27.38 -13.36
N ILE A 891 -23.85 -27.68 -14.65
CA ILE A 891 -24.96 -28.13 -15.48
C ILE A 891 -25.08 -29.65 -15.35
N LYS A 892 -26.31 -30.16 -15.12
CA LYS A 892 -26.58 -31.60 -15.04
C LYS A 892 -26.24 -32.28 -16.37
N LYS A 893 -25.48 -33.38 -16.32
CA LYS A 893 -25.18 -34.25 -17.47
C LYS A 893 -26.47 -34.60 -18.23
N ASN A 894 -26.43 -34.50 -19.57
CA ASN A 894 -27.53 -34.77 -20.51
C ASN A 894 -28.59 -33.67 -20.69
N SER A 895 -28.28 -32.40 -20.42
CA SER A 895 -29.18 -31.26 -20.71
C SER A 895 -28.46 -30.17 -21.50
N TRP A 896 -28.98 -29.81 -22.68
CA TRP A 896 -28.42 -28.72 -23.48
C TRP A 896 -29.06 -27.40 -23.09
N THR A 897 -28.22 -26.45 -22.68
CA THR A 897 -28.61 -25.07 -22.36
C THR A 897 -28.14 -24.11 -23.45
N ILE A 898 -28.57 -22.85 -23.40
CA ILE A 898 -28.12 -21.81 -24.33
C ILE A 898 -26.60 -21.68 -24.36
N ALA A 899 -25.94 -21.84 -23.21
CA ALA A 899 -24.48 -21.82 -23.12
C ALA A 899 -23.83 -22.89 -24.00
N HIS A 900 -24.39 -24.11 -24.04
CA HIS A 900 -23.91 -25.19 -24.90
C HIS A 900 -24.05 -24.85 -26.38
N ILE A 901 -25.19 -24.26 -26.76
CA ILE A 901 -25.45 -23.88 -28.16
C ILE A 901 -24.51 -22.74 -28.57
N CYS A 902 -24.28 -21.75 -27.69
CA CYS A 902 -23.37 -20.63 -27.97
C CYS A 902 -21.92 -21.11 -28.11
N GLU A 903 -21.45 -21.99 -27.23
CA GLU A 903 -20.10 -22.53 -27.31
C GLU A 903 -19.92 -23.37 -28.58
N ALA A 904 -20.88 -24.25 -28.91
CA ALA A 904 -20.87 -25.03 -30.15
C ALA A 904 -20.86 -24.15 -31.41
N ILE A 905 -21.57 -23.01 -31.40
CA ILE A 905 -21.55 -22.04 -32.51
C ILE A 905 -20.17 -21.39 -32.66
N LEU A 906 -19.49 -21.06 -31.56
CA LEU A 906 -18.17 -20.42 -31.58
C LEU A 906 -17.08 -21.36 -32.08
N THR A 907 -17.24 -22.66 -31.86
CA THR A 907 -16.20 -23.66 -32.18
C THR A 907 -16.38 -24.28 -33.55
N SER A 908 -17.61 -24.35 -34.05
CA SER A 908 -17.93 -24.97 -35.35
C SER A 908 -17.95 -24.01 -36.54
N LEU A 909 -18.06 -22.69 -36.33
CA LEU A 909 -18.22 -21.69 -37.38
C LEU A 909 -17.09 -20.65 -37.37
N SER A 910 -16.77 -20.10 -38.55
CA SER A 910 -15.90 -18.92 -38.65
C SER A 910 -16.58 -17.66 -38.09
N SER A 911 -15.81 -16.58 -37.90
CA SER A 911 -16.25 -15.38 -37.20
C SER A 911 -17.57 -14.78 -37.74
N ALA A 912 -17.71 -14.53 -39.04
CA ALA A 912 -18.94 -13.97 -39.63
C ALA A 912 -20.20 -14.83 -39.48
N PRO A 913 -20.20 -16.13 -39.84
CA PRO A 913 -21.36 -16.99 -39.61
C PRO A 913 -21.68 -17.15 -38.12
N ALA A 914 -20.67 -17.25 -37.24
CA ALA A 914 -20.88 -17.30 -35.79
C ALA A 914 -21.58 -16.03 -35.26
N LYS A 915 -21.12 -14.83 -35.67
CA LYS A 915 -21.77 -13.55 -35.31
C LYS A 915 -23.22 -13.50 -35.76
N ARG A 916 -23.54 -13.99 -36.97
CA ARG A 916 -24.92 -14.01 -37.49
C ARG A 916 -25.80 -14.95 -36.69
N ALA A 917 -25.30 -16.15 -36.38
CA ALA A 917 -25.99 -17.13 -35.56
C ALA A 917 -26.28 -16.60 -34.14
N LEU A 918 -25.28 -16.03 -33.47
CA LEU A 918 -25.42 -15.48 -32.11
C LEU A 918 -26.38 -14.29 -32.04
N ASN A 919 -26.31 -13.36 -33.00
CA ASN A 919 -27.25 -12.23 -33.05
C ASN A 919 -28.70 -12.67 -33.25
N LYS A 920 -28.93 -13.77 -33.98
CA LYS A 920 -30.27 -14.30 -34.22
C LYS A 920 -30.78 -15.09 -33.02
N LEU A 921 -29.92 -15.89 -32.39
CA LEU A 921 -30.24 -16.66 -31.18
C LEU A 921 -30.69 -15.75 -30.03
N ILE A 922 -30.00 -14.63 -29.82
CA ILE A 922 -30.30 -13.68 -28.74
C ILE A 922 -31.34 -12.62 -29.18
N GLY A 923 -31.65 -12.57 -30.49
CA GLY A 923 -32.56 -11.60 -31.10
C GLY A 923 -34.02 -12.04 -31.15
N LEU A 924 -34.34 -13.29 -30.85
CA LEU A 924 -35.71 -13.78 -30.74
C LEU A 924 -36.39 -13.05 -29.56
N GLU A 925 -37.60 -12.53 -29.77
CA GLU A 925 -38.35 -11.68 -28.81
C GLU A 925 -38.71 -12.40 -27.49
N GLU A 926 -38.28 -13.65 -27.30
CA GLU A 926 -38.60 -14.54 -26.18
C GLU A 926 -37.40 -14.83 -25.25
N ILE A 927 -36.52 -13.85 -25.02
CA ILE A 927 -35.34 -13.98 -24.12
C ILE A 927 -35.74 -14.57 -22.74
N GLU A 928 -36.91 -14.21 -22.20
CA GLU A 928 -37.40 -14.75 -20.92
C GLU A 928 -37.83 -16.23 -20.98
N LYS A 929 -38.38 -16.70 -22.11
CA LYS A 929 -38.79 -18.12 -22.26
C LYS A 929 -37.56 -19.00 -22.51
N ILE A 930 -36.69 -18.58 -23.40
CA ILE A 930 -35.47 -19.30 -23.79
C ILE A 930 -34.55 -19.47 -22.57
N SER A 931 -34.45 -18.46 -21.69
CA SER A 931 -33.61 -18.49 -20.47
C SER A 931 -33.96 -19.60 -19.45
N LYS A 932 -35.18 -20.13 -19.49
CA LYS A 932 -35.67 -21.16 -18.54
C LYS A 932 -35.85 -22.55 -19.18
N GLU A 933 -35.70 -22.67 -20.50
CA GLU A 933 -35.91 -23.92 -21.22
C GLU A 933 -34.66 -24.80 -21.21
N ILE A 934 -34.83 -26.05 -20.78
CA ILE A 934 -33.86 -27.13 -21.03
C ILE A 934 -34.19 -27.71 -22.39
N PHE A 935 -33.26 -27.61 -23.35
CA PHE A 935 -33.50 -28.07 -24.70
C PHE A 935 -33.22 -29.57 -24.84
N ASN A 936 -34.18 -30.29 -25.43
CA ASN A 936 -34.00 -31.65 -25.94
C ASN A 936 -33.46 -31.62 -27.38
N GLU A 937 -32.96 -32.75 -27.88
CA GLU A 937 -32.35 -32.86 -29.22
C GLU A 937 -33.25 -32.35 -30.35
N LYS A 938 -34.54 -32.72 -30.33
CA LYS A 938 -35.54 -32.25 -31.33
C LYS A 938 -35.83 -30.75 -31.25
N SER A 939 -35.80 -30.15 -30.06
CA SER A 939 -36.01 -28.70 -29.89
C SER A 939 -34.80 -27.90 -30.35
N VAL A 940 -33.58 -28.40 -30.13
CA VAL A 940 -32.36 -27.76 -30.66
C VAL A 940 -32.30 -27.86 -32.17
N GLU A 941 -32.65 -28.99 -32.77
CA GLU A 941 -32.73 -29.10 -34.23
C GLU A 941 -33.73 -28.13 -34.85
N ASN A 942 -34.89 -27.91 -34.21
CA ASN A 942 -35.86 -26.93 -34.67
C ASN A 942 -35.34 -25.49 -34.53
N LEU A 943 -34.74 -25.15 -33.39
CA LEU A 943 -34.14 -23.83 -33.15
C LEU A 943 -32.97 -23.54 -34.10
N LEU A 944 -32.12 -24.53 -34.36
CA LEU A 944 -31.03 -24.41 -35.34
C LEU A 944 -31.52 -24.35 -36.78
N LYS A 945 -32.63 -25.03 -37.14
CA LYS A 945 -33.29 -24.88 -38.44
C LYS A 945 -33.89 -23.48 -38.63
N GLU A 946 -34.49 -22.90 -37.60
CA GLU A 946 -34.95 -21.51 -37.61
C GLU A 946 -33.78 -20.53 -37.80
N ILE A 947 -32.64 -20.79 -37.16
CA ILE A 947 -31.42 -19.98 -37.31
C ILE A 947 -30.83 -20.14 -38.71
N GLY A 948 -30.72 -21.38 -39.22
CA GLY A 948 -30.00 -21.77 -40.44
C GLY A 948 -30.72 -21.56 -41.77
N GLY A 949 -31.95 -21.06 -41.81
CA GLY A 949 -32.68 -20.70 -43.03
C GLY A 949 -32.02 -19.66 -43.96
N HIS A 950 -30.78 -19.23 -43.68
CA HIS A 950 -30.02 -18.20 -44.42
C HIS A 950 -28.57 -18.59 -44.76
N GLY A 951 -28.30 -19.88 -45.01
CA GLY A 951 -26.98 -20.34 -45.50
C GLY A 951 -25.93 -20.55 -44.40
N ILE A 952 -26.35 -20.88 -43.19
CA ILE A 952 -25.46 -21.35 -42.10
C ILE A 952 -25.55 -22.88 -42.09
N ASN A 953 -24.41 -23.56 -42.19
CA ASN A 953 -24.37 -25.02 -42.13
C ASN A 953 -24.63 -25.48 -40.68
N ILE A 954 -25.70 -26.24 -40.46
CA ILE A 954 -26.17 -26.67 -39.13
C ILE A 954 -25.48 -27.98 -38.69
N ASP A 955 -25.11 -28.82 -39.65
CA ASP A 955 -24.50 -30.13 -39.41
C ASP A 955 -23.25 -30.10 -38.51
N PRO A 956 -22.31 -29.14 -38.65
CA PRO A 956 -21.14 -29.09 -37.77
C PRO A 956 -21.47 -28.68 -36.32
N ILE A 957 -22.49 -27.83 -36.11
CA ILE A 957 -22.95 -27.44 -34.76
C ILE A 957 -23.55 -28.65 -34.03
N LEU A 958 -24.41 -29.40 -34.72
CA LEU A 958 -25.05 -30.60 -34.17
C LEU A 958 -24.03 -31.73 -33.91
N ALA A 959 -23.02 -31.86 -34.77
CA ALA A 959 -21.94 -32.82 -34.57
C ALA A 959 -21.12 -32.50 -33.31
N GLU A 960 -20.77 -31.23 -33.08
CA GLU A 960 -20.02 -30.83 -31.88
C GLU A 960 -20.82 -30.99 -30.58
N LEU A 961 -22.11 -30.68 -30.60
CA LEU A 961 -23.00 -30.91 -29.44
C LEU A 961 -23.10 -32.40 -29.07
N LYS A 962 -23.04 -33.30 -30.07
CA LYS A 962 -23.10 -34.76 -29.87
C LYS A 962 -21.76 -35.37 -29.43
N ASN A 963 -20.64 -34.78 -29.82
CA ASN A 963 -19.30 -35.28 -29.52
C ASN A 963 -18.87 -35.08 -28.05
N GLY A 964 -19.67 -34.39 -27.23
CA GLY A 964 -19.41 -34.18 -25.80
C GLY A 964 -18.25 -33.21 -25.49
N ASN A 965 -17.55 -32.70 -26.49
CA ASN A 965 -16.42 -31.77 -26.32
C ASN A 965 -16.86 -30.39 -25.80
N VAL A 966 -18.10 -29.98 -26.09
CA VAL A 966 -18.69 -28.72 -25.59
C VAL A 966 -18.87 -28.77 -24.06
N GLU A 967 -19.34 -29.90 -23.52
CA GLU A 967 -19.47 -30.09 -22.07
C GLU A 967 -18.11 -30.00 -21.38
N LYS A 968 -17.04 -30.55 -22.00
CA LYS A 968 -15.66 -30.46 -21.49
C LYS A 968 -15.18 -29.01 -21.39
N ARG A 969 -15.39 -28.23 -22.45
CA ARG A 969 -14.97 -26.82 -22.51
C ARG A 969 -15.75 -25.94 -21.55
N LEU A 970 -17.03 -26.21 -21.33
CA LEU A 970 -17.84 -25.48 -20.36
C LEU A 970 -17.42 -25.83 -18.92
N ALA A 971 -17.10 -27.10 -18.64
CA ALA A 971 -16.54 -27.51 -17.36
C ALA A 971 -15.18 -26.85 -17.07
N LEU A 972 -14.33 -26.70 -18.10
CA LEU A 972 -13.05 -25.99 -18.02
C LEU A 972 -13.22 -24.48 -17.78
N GLN A 973 -14.32 -23.87 -18.21
CA GLN A 973 -14.61 -22.44 -17.97
C GLN A 973 -15.14 -22.18 -16.56
N SER A 974 -15.91 -23.12 -16.02
CA SER A 974 -16.43 -23.03 -14.66
C SER A 974 -15.37 -23.32 -13.59
N ALA A 975 -14.37 -24.14 -13.92
CA ALA A 975 -13.28 -24.56 -13.04
C ALA A 975 -12.09 -23.59 -13.07
#